data_AF-A0A1T4XXE4-F1
#
_entry.id   AF-A0A1T4XXE4-F1
#
_cell.length_a   1.000
_cell.length_b   1.000
_cell.length_c   1.000
_cell.angle_alpha   90.00
_cell.angle_beta   90.00
_cell.angle_gamma   90.00
#
_symmetry.space_group_name_H-M   'P 1'
#
loop_
_entity.id
_entity.type
_entity.pdbx_description
1 polymer ?
#
loop_
_entity_poly.entity_id
_entity_poly.type
_entity_poly.pdbx_seq_one_letter_code
_entity_poly.pdbx_strand_id
1 'polypeptide(L)'
;MNSEGRMNAAAAPSPASASGGWWARFSSLVRRRGGAGEVTAGTRIRFNLHTLSWIGVCSTMAYAGAAQSNGAAYLLAFTAGALGVMSYVYARANLRGLEIRVGANPLQSGGQEVLPVEVRAASGHMPCGLEVLLAGSPKAAFVEQIPAGQSVRLHLRLPVARGGPLKLLLRSAYPLGLLHAQRVVNVELSRRAVPPASGHLPLPTAAEKATSSGGQSRSSQQSKPGREGDDFAGVREWQPGDSPRHIDWRAVARGRPLMVKTWASGLSEAVHLDWATLALPEEEKAGQMVRWIQTAEQQGLAYSLSLPELKIPVGQGESHARRCLQAVAELHAGGLAAAESRQTLRVPPSHEYNSEVSRGPLSLLSAVLLITALPLRDLVSIWVLIVLFVSLVIRNVTVRPLQTKIVPLGLTALGIAAVYFTQGTLFTMEAGIAVLIALSGGKLLESRTPHDFQVLAMIGWFLCLCGLMADQSLMRSVWMFTSFALITGCMMRFRRGVPGWKAPALQTVKLLVQALPLVLLLFFIFPRFSLDYLQRMSGGRTNVTGVPSSLDPGKVLELAKNTATAFRVEFPDGQLPTNRDRYWRCVVLWECQGLSWNRGLNSSYAPQVGGPLPSDVRQIITMEPHGQAWLPALDVPIAYAPGQRISGLSSERILWSHDTVRKVRRVEVTSRPQMGVESLSPFQREAALDFPADLAPSLRDLAGQWRQGATRDTEVVQAGLNYLRSQGYRYTLEPGVYLGGVALEEFMTKRKIGFCEHFAAAFATLMRVAGVPSRIVMGYLGGEMSITGTHLIVRQSDAHAWVEVWLDERGWTRVDPTAVLAPARLNSDLQGYLLGDEEALERQRNSFWWQAMQQVRLFMDQVNYEWYQSVISFDDESQFGWLSRLGLSGIKEGWLLLISIGAVLLALLLLTLWLRRPARDPDRWRSAWAHFCRRLEKLGLPARRENEGPLAYAQRVAGDREAVLALAQQYASGRYGQGEVSVRTFERAVRELR
;
A
#
# COMPACT_ATOMS: atom_id res chain seq x y z
N MET A 1 58.55 30.02 5.83
CA MET A 1 59.84 29.54 6.35
C MET A 1 59.56 28.24 7.10
N ASN A 2 60.13 27.07 6.85
CA ASN A 2 61.01 26.45 5.86
C ASN A 2 60.78 24.93 6.11
N SER A 3 60.41 24.08 5.13
CA SER A 3 61.32 23.23 4.32
C SER A 3 62.34 22.49 5.20
N GLU A 4 62.56 21.17 5.18
CA GLU A 4 62.62 20.09 4.17
C GLU A 4 62.53 18.74 4.95
N GLY A 5 62.18 17.55 4.46
CA GLY A 5 62.29 16.96 3.13
C GLY A 5 63.49 16.01 3.04
N ARG A 6 63.35 14.71 3.38
CA ARG A 6 64.15 13.62 2.78
C ARG A 6 63.55 12.21 2.96
N MET A 7 63.79 11.40 1.93
CA MET A 7 63.13 10.15 1.53
C MET A 7 63.86 8.86 1.96
N ASN A 8 63.04 7.79 2.06
CA ASN A 8 63.23 6.37 1.71
C ASN A 8 64.25 5.44 2.43
N ALA A 9 63.75 4.31 2.96
CA ALA A 9 63.94 2.96 2.37
C ALA A 9 63.09 1.88 3.09
N ALA A 10 62.57 0.91 2.31
CA ALA A 10 61.80 -0.29 2.69
C ALA A 10 62.67 -1.35 3.42
N ALA A 11 62.24 -2.50 3.96
CA ALA A 11 61.10 -3.41 3.80
C ALA A 11 61.11 -4.46 4.95
N ALA A 12 60.00 -5.14 5.27
CA ALA A 12 59.90 -6.53 5.80
C ALA A 12 58.41 -6.97 5.89
N PRO A 13 58.03 -8.27 5.95
CA PRO A 13 57.05 -8.88 5.03
C PRO A 13 55.71 -9.28 5.67
N SER A 14 54.73 -9.59 4.83
CA SER A 14 53.41 -10.12 5.20
C SER A 14 53.41 -11.67 5.28
N PRO A 15 52.69 -12.28 6.25
CA PRO A 15 52.42 -13.71 6.25
C PRO A 15 50.98 -14.02 5.78
N ALA A 16 50.86 -15.18 5.13
CA ALA A 16 49.60 -15.76 4.67
C ALA A 16 49.06 -16.86 5.62
N SER A 17 47.74 -17.02 5.54
CA SER A 17 46.91 -18.23 5.76
C SER A 17 46.80 -18.89 7.14
N ALA A 18 45.59 -18.86 7.73
CA ALA A 18 44.72 -20.05 7.95
C ALA A 18 43.52 -19.72 8.87
N SER A 19 42.28 -19.71 8.35
CA SER A 19 41.07 -20.10 9.11
C SER A 19 39.83 -20.16 8.19
N GLY A 20 39.50 -21.36 7.70
CA GLY A 20 38.26 -21.62 6.97
C GLY A 20 37.07 -21.79 7.92
N GLY A 21 36.27 -20.74 8.08
CA GLY A 21 35.07 -20.75 8.93
C GLY A 21 33.88 -21.52 8.36
N TRP A 22 32.95 -21.91 9.24
CA TRP A 22 31.77 -22.76 8.96
C TRP A 22 30.89 -22.28 7.78
N TRP A 23 31.03 -21.00 7.41
CA TRP A 23 30.32 -20.32 6.32
C TRP A 23 30.79 -20.79 4.93
N ALA A 24 32.07 -21.17 4.80
CA ALA A 24 32.60 -21.76 3.58
C ALA A 24 32.04 -23.18 3.37
N ARG A 25 31.90 -23.96 4.46
CA ARG A 25 31.29 -25.30 4.41
C ARG A 25 29.79 -25.25 4.10
N PHE A 26 29.03 -24.36 4.72
CA PHE A 26 27.60 -24.19 4.43
C PHE A 26 27.32 -23.71 3.00
N SER A 27 28.13 -22.77 2.49
CA SER A 27 27.99 -22.28 1.10
C SER A 27 28.48 -23.26 0.03
N SER A 28 29.29 -24.26 0.41
CA SER A 28 29.70 -25.36 -0.47
C SER A 28 28.65 -26.49 -0.57
N LEU A 29 27.89 -26.74 0.51
CA LEU A 29 26.81 -27.74 0.56
C LEU A 29 25.57 -27.34 -0.26
N VAL A 30 25.29 -26.04 -0.38
CA VAL A 30 24.18 -25.51 -1.19
C VAL A 30 24.53 -25.43 -2.69
N ARG A 31 25.82 -25.50 -3.06
CA ARG A 31 26.29 -25.34 -4.46
C ARG A 31 26.45 -26.65 -5.24
N ARG A 32 26.47 -27.81 -4.59
CA ARG A 32 26.62 -29.12 -5.26
C ARG A 32 25.27 -29.78 -5.57
N ARG A 33 24.54 -29.25 -6.56
CA ARG A 33 23.53 -29.97 -7.36
C ARG A 33 23.07 -29.09 -8.53
N GLY A 34 23.98 -28.81 -9.45
CA GLY A 34 23.69 -28.27 -10.77
C GLY A 34 24.65 -28.95 -11.74
N GLY A 35 24.11 -29.72 -12.69
CA GLY A 35 24.92 -30.37 -13.74
C GLY A 35 25.63 -29.32 -14.60
N ALA A 36 26.75 -29.72 -15.19
CA ALA A 36 27.59 -28.88 -16.04
C ALA A 36 26.74 -28.16 -17.12
N GLY A 37 26.76 -26.82 -17.11
CA GLY A 37 26.13 -25.96 -18.13
C GLY A 37 25.31 -24.76 -17.60
N GLU A 38 24.90 -24.71 -16.33
CA GLU A 38 24.09 -23.60 -15.82
C GLU A 38 24.92 -22.40 -15.33
N VAL A 39 25.16 -21.42 -16.22
CA VAL A 39 25.65 -20.09 -15.82
C VAL A 39 24.50 -19.32 -15.13
N THR A 40 24.34 -19.49 -13.81
CA THR A 40 23.31 -18.77 -13.03
C THR A 40 23.73 -17.32 -12.77
N ALA A 41 23.43 -16.42 -13.71
CA ALA A 41 23.45 -14.99 -13.45
C ALA A 41 22.31 -14.61 -12.47
N GLY A 42 22.67 -13.92 -11.38
CA GLY A 42 21.76 -13.60 -10.28
C GLY A 42 20.66 -12.60 -10.64
N THR A 43 19.45 -12.81 -10.13
CA THR A 43 18.32 -11.87 -10.22
C THR A 43 18.63 -10.58 -9.45
N ARG A 44 18.54 -9.42 -10.10
CA ARG A 44 18.68 -8.09 -9.49
C ARG A 44 17.31 -7.41 -9.40
N ILE A 45 17.05 -6.73 -8.29
CA ILE A 45 15.88 -5.85 -8.13
C ILE A 45 16.33 -4.41 -8.37
N ARG A 46 15.55 -3.66 -9.16
CA ARG A 46 15.76 -2.23 -9.40
C ARG A 46 14.62 -1.43 -8.77
N PHE A 47 15.01 -0.39 -8.05
CA PHE A 47 14.10 0.65 -7.58
C PHE A 47 13.78 1.60 -8.73
N ASN A 48 12.53 2.05 -8.80
CA ASN A 48 12.04 2.98 -9.81
C ASN A 48 11.37 4.19 -9.12
N LEU A 49 10.89 5.16 -9.91
CA LEU A 49 10.19 6.33 -9.38
C LEU A 49 8.92 5.94 -8.60
N HIS A 50 8.22 4.88 -9.02
CA HIS A 50 7.06 4.35 -8.30
C HIS A 50 7.41 3.79 -6.92
N THR A 51 8.61 3.24 -6.74
CA THR A 51 9.08 2.79 -5.42
C THR A 51 9.21 3.98 -4.48
N LEU A 52 9.76 5.11 -4.97
CA LEU A 52 9.86 6.33 -4.20
C LEU A 52 8.47 6.91 -3.87
N SER A 53 7.56 6.95 -4.84
CA SER A 53 6.17 7.37 -4.61
C SER A 53 5.46 6.48 -3.58
N TRP A 54 5.66 5.17 -3.64
CA TRP A 54 5.08 4.22 -2.68
C TRP A 54 5.66 4.41 -1.27
N ILE A 55 6.97 4.59 -1.13
CA ILE A 55 7.60 4.93 0.16
C ILE A 55 7.00 6.24 0.68
N GLY A 56 6.88 7.26 -0.18
CA GLY A 56 6.24 8.53 0.17
C GLY A 56 4.81 8.34 0.69
N VAL A 57 3.96 7.59 -0.04
CA VAL A 57 2.58 7.29 0.40
C VAL A 57 2.56 6.54 1.73
N CYS A 58 3.40 5.52 1.92
CA CYS A 58 3.46 4.78 3.19
C CYS A 58 3.93 5.66 4.34
N SER A 59 4.95 6.51 4.12
CA SER A 59 5.46 7.46 5.11
C SER A 59 4.40 8.48 5.48
N THR A 60 3.64 9.01 4.51
CA THR A 60 2.55 9.95 4.80
C THR A 60 1.40 9.27 5.54
N MET A 61 1.05 8.02 5.21
CA MET A 61 0.05 7.25 5.96
C MET A 61 0.50 6.99 7.40
N ALA A 62 1.76 6.63 7.60
CA ALA A 62 2.33 6.42 8.94
C ALA A 62 2.41 7.73 9.74
N TYR A 63 2.81 8.83 9.09
CA TYR A 63 2.83 10.16 9.69
C TYR A 63 1.42 10.62 10.08
N ALA A 64 0.42 10.41 9.22
CA ALA A 64 -0.97 10.73 9.50
C ALA A 64 -1.51 9.92 10.70
N GLY A 65 -1.18 8.63 10.76
CA GLY A 65 -1.47 7.78 11.92
C GLY A 65 -0.82 8.30 13.20
N ALA A 66 0.45 8.69 13.14
CA ALA A 66 1.21 9.24 14.27
C ALA A 66 0.68 10.61 14.74
N ALA A 67 0.38 11.50 13.80
CA ALA A 67 -0.02 12.87 14.06
C ALA A 67 -1.43 12.95 14.66
N GLN A 68 -2.32 12.03 14.30
CA GLN A 68 -3.70 12.03 14.80
C GLN A 68 -3.97 10.92 15.82
N SER A 69 -2.95 10.11 16.19
CA SER A 69 -3.10 8.87 16.96
C SER A 69 -4.21 7.97 16.40
N ASN A 70 -4.32 7.88 15.07
CA ASN A 70 -5.39 7.16 14.38
C ASN A 70 -4.88 5.77 13.96
N GLY A 71 -5.40 4.72 14.60
CA GLY A 71 -5.00 3.35 14.31
C GLY A 71 -5.43 2.85 12.93
N ALA A 72 -6.54 3.32 12.35
CA ALA A 72 -6.93 2.92 10.99
C ALA A 72 -5.95 3.45 9.92
N ALA A 73 -5.39 4.66 10.10
CA ALA A 73 -4.35 5.17 9.22
C ALA A 73 -3.06 4.33 9.30
N TYR A 74 -2.66 3.91 10.50
CA TYR A 74 -1.57 2.94 10.69
C TYR A 74 -1.88 1.59 10.02
N LEU A 75 -3.09 1.08 10.18
CA LEU A 75 -3.51 -0.18 9.57
C LEU A 75 -3.40 -0.11 8.04
N LEU A 76 -3.79 1.02 7.44
CA LEU A 76 -3.62 1.26 6.00
C LEU A 76 -2.14 1.36 5.61
N ALA A 77 -1.31 2.06 6.40
CA ALA A 77 0.13 2.17 6.19
C ALA A 77 0.82 0.80 6.23
N PHE A 78 0.51 -0.03 7.23
CA PHE A 78 1.04 -1.39 7.35
C PHE A 78 0.54 -2.29 6.22
N THR A 79 -0.70 -2.12 5.76
CA THR A 79 -1.22 -2.85 4.61
C THR A 79 -0.46 -2.49 3.33
N ALA A 80 -0.29 -1.20 3.04
CA ALA A 80 0.49 -0.73 1.88
C ALA A 80 1.97 -1.15 1.97
N GLY A 81 2.56 -1.09 3.17
CA GLY A 81 3.91 -1.54 3.47
C GLY A 81 4.09 -3.04 3.21
N ALA A 82 3.22 -3.86 3.79
CA ALA A 82 3.21 -5.30 3.62
C ALA A 82 3.02 -5.69 2.15
N LEU A 83 2.12 -5.03 1.41
CA LEU A 83 1.95 -5.25 -0.02
C LEU A 83 3.23 -4.94 -0.82
N GLY A 84 3.99 -3.91 -0.45
CA GLY A 84 5.29 -3.61 -1.06
C GLY A 84 6.35 -4.68 -0.77
N VAL A 85 6.41 -5.17 0.48
CA VAL A 85 7.29 -6.29 0.89
C VAL A 85 6.94 -7.57 0.12
N MET A 86 5.64 -7.89 0.01
CA MET A 86 5.17 -9.03 -0.79
C MET A 86 5.53 -8.84 -2.27
N SER A 87 5.37 -7.63 -2.81
CA SER A 87 5.72 -7.29 -4.19
C SER A 87 7.22 -7.53 -4.46
N TYR A 88 8.11 -7.15 -3.54
CA TYR A 88 9.54 -7.45 -3.63
C TYR A 88 9.82 -8.95 -3.73
N VAL A 89 9.21 -9.76 -2.85
CA VAL A 89 9.45 -11.20 -2.81
C VAL A 89 8.90 -11.89 -4.07
N TYR A 90 7.67 -11.54 -4.48
CA TYR A 90 7.06 -12.12 -5.67
C TYR A 90 7.82 -11.72 -6.94
N ALA A 91 8.23 -10.46 -7.10
CA ALA A 91 9.02 -10.02 -8.25
C ALA A 91 10.33 -10.83 -8.37
N ARG A 92 10.99 -11.11 -7.24
CA ARG A 92 12.20 -11.94 -7.22
C ARG A 92 11.91 -13.41 -7.52
N ALA A 93 10.86 -13.97 -6.93
CA ALA A 93 10.45 -15.36 -7.15
C ALA A 93 10.06 -15.64 -8.60
N ASN A 94 9.46 -14.63 -9.26
CA ASN A 94 9.00 -14.69 -10.64
C ASN A 94 10.13 -15.03 -11.65
N LEU A 95 11.36 -14.56 -11.39
CA LEU A 95 12.51 -14.78 -12.29
C LEU A 95 13.48 -15.88 -11.85
N ARG A 96 13.48 -16.24 -10.56
CA ARG A 96 14.48 -17.16 -9.99
C ARG A 96 14.25 -18.62 -10.40
N GLY A 97 12.99 -19.04 -10.54
CA GLY A 97 12.61 -20.42 -10.87
C GLY A 97 12.44 -20.69 -12.36
N LEU A 98 13.00 -19.84 -13.23
CA LEU A 98 12.90 -19.98 -14.68
C LEU A 98 14.13 -20.71 -15.23
N GLU A 99 13.89 -21.83 -15.90
CA GLU A 99 14.84 -22.52 -16.77
C GLU A 99 14.63 -22.02 -18.20
N ILE A 100 15.72 -21.70 -18.89
CA ILE A 100 15.66 -21.20 -20.27
C ILE A 100 16.42 -22.16 -21.16
N ARG A 101 15.76 -22.63 -22.22
CA ARG A 101 16.37 -23.45 -23.26
C ARG A 101 16.29 -22.67 -24.57
N VAL A 102 17.41 -22.52 -25.24
CA VAL A 102 17.48 -21.82 -26.52
C VAL A 102 17.71 -22.85 -27.61
N GLY A 103 16.95 -22.77 -28.69
CA GLY A 103 17.13 -23.66 -29.84
C GLY A 103 18.44 -23.37 -30.57
N ALA A 104 19.09 -24.43 -31.06
CA ALA A 104 20.41 -24.34 -31.70
C ALA A 104 20.39 -23.58 -33.03
N ASN A 105 19.27 -23.59 -33.77
CA ASN A 105 19.17 -23.02 -35.11
C ASN A 105 18.10 -21.92 -35.18
N PRO A 106 18.44 -20.70 -35.65
CA PRO A 106 17.46 -19.67 -35.98
C PRO A 106 16.51 -20.14 -37.08
N LEU A 107 15.23 -19.79 -36.97
CA LEU A 107 14.21 -20.06 -37.97
C LEU A 107 14.01 -18.82 -38.84
N GLN A 108 13.82 -19.02 -40.14
CA GLN A 108 13.37 -17.96 -41.05
C GLN A 108 11.85 -17.87 -41.02
N SER A 109 11.31 -16.70 -40.67
CA SER A 109 9.87 -16.44 -40.66
C SER A 109 9.60 -15.05 -41.24
N GLY A 110 8.98 -14.99 -42.43
CA GLY A 110 8.62 -13.72 -43.08
C GLY A 110 9.80 -12.83 -43.48
N GLY A 111 10.92 -13.43 -43.93
CA GLY A 111 12.13 -12.70 -44.33
C GLY A 111 12.99 -12.19 -43.16
N GLN A 112 12.68 -12.58 -41.92
CA GLN A 112 13.45 -12.23 -40.72
C GLN A 112 13.86 -13.49 -39.95
N GLU A 113 15.05 -13.47 -39.35
CA GLU A 113 15.53 -14.55 -38.49
C GLU A 113 14.97 -14.42 -37.06
N VAL A 114 14.48 -15.54 -36.54
CA VAL A 114 13.85 -15.66 -35.24
C VAL A 114 14.52 -16.76 -34.43
N LEU A 115 14.85 -16.47 -33.18
CA LEU A 115 15.42 -17.42 -32.24
C LEU A 115 14.30 -18.08 -31.40
N PRO A 116 14.09 -19.40 -31.50
CA PRO A 116 13.17 -20.10 -30.63
C PRO A 116 13.75 -20.21 -29.22
N VAL A 117 13.03 -19.68 -28.23
CA VAL A 117 13.38 -19.70 -26.81
C VAL A 117 12.26 -20.37 -26.02
N GLU A 118 12.57 -21.45 -25.32
CA GLU A 118 11.65 -22.12 -24.41
C GLU A 118 11.93 -21.69 -22.97
N VAL A 119 10.92 -21.17 -22.29
CA VAL A 119 10.99 -20.76 -20.89
C VAL A 119 10.13 -21.70 -20.05
N ARG A 120 10.76 -22.40 -19.10
CA ARG A 120 10.09 -23.37 -18.21
C ARG A 120 10.08 -22.87 -16.77
N ALA A 121 8.93 -23.01 -16.10
CA ALA A 121 8.80 -22.74 -14.66
C ALA A 121 9.16 -23.99 -13.85
N ALA A 122 10.36 -24.00 -13.26
CA ALA A 122 10.85 -25.09 -12.40
C ALA A 122 10.41 -24.97 -10.93
N SER A 123 9.93 -23.80 -10.52
CA SER A 123 9.39 -23.57 -9.17
C SER A 123 7.87 -23.82 -9.09
N GLY A 124 7.38 -24.14 -7.89
CA GLY A 124 5.95 -24.32 -7.61
C GLY A 124 5.16 -23.01 -7.65
N HIS A 125 5.85 -21.88 -7.74
CA HIS A 125 5.26 -20.58 -8.03
C HIS A 125 4.98 -20.47 -9.54
N MET A 126 3.81 -19.96 -9.92
CA MET A 126 3.45 -19.72 -11.32
C MET A 126 3.94 -18.33 -11.73
N PRO A 127 4.94 -18.22 -12.62
CA PRO A 127 5.42 -16.92 -13.06
C PRO A 127 4.39 -16.20 -13.93
N CYS A 128 4.21 -14.89 -13.72
CA CYS A 128 3.24 -14.06 -14.44
C CYS A 128 3.85 -12.72 -14.88
N GLY A 129 3.35 -12.15 -15.99
CA GLY A 129 3.78 -10.83 -16.46
C GLY A 129 5.29 -10.73 -16.66
N LEU A 130 5.82 -11.62 -17.51
CA LEU A 130 7.23 -11.74 -17.82
C LEU A 130 7.53 -11.12 -19.18
N GLU A 131 8.51 -10.24 -19.24
CA GLU A 131 9.07 -9.73 -20.49
C GLU A 131 10.38 -10.46 -20.79
N VAL A 132 10.45 -11.03 -21.99
CA VAL A 132 11.65 -11.70 -22.51
C VAL A 132 12.14 -10.92 -23.71
N LEU A 133 13.38 -10.42 -23.62
CA LEU A 133 13.94 -9.56 -24.65
C LEU A 133 15.39 -9.94 -24.93
N LEU A 134 15.73 -9.96 -26.21
CA LEU A 134 17.09 -10.20 -26.69
C LEU A 134 17.81 -8.85 -26.78
N ALA A 135 19.02 -8.75 -26.22
CA ALA A 135 19.80 -7.51 -26.27
C ALA A 135 19.99 -7.03 -27.71
N GLY A 136 19.64 -5.77 -27.99
CA GLY A 136 19.68 -5.17 -29.33
C GLY A 136 18.43 -5.40 -30.19
N SER A 137 17.49 -6.26 -29.78
CA SER A 137 16.22 -6.46 -30.49
C SER A 137 15.24 -5.30 -30.26
N PRO A 138 14.48 -4.85 -31.27
CA PRO A 138 13.55 -3.73 -31.14
C PRO A 138 12.24 -4.07 -30.41
N LYS A 139 11.91 -5.36 -30.24
CA LYS A 139 10.64 -5.80 -29.61
C LYS A 139 10.88 -6.85 -28.53
N ALA A 140 10.18 -6.70 -27.41
CA ALA A 140 10.11 -7.70 -26.36
C ALA A 140 8.94 -8.67 -26.59
N ALA A 141 9.10 -9.92 -26.18
CA ALA A 141 8.00 -10.87 -26.06
C ALA A 141 7.42 -10.78 -24.64
N PHE A 142 6.10 -10.64 -24.53
CA PHE A 142 5.39 -10.65 -23.25
C PHE A 142 4.76 -12.02 -23.01
N VAL A 143 4.96 -12.57 -21.82
CA VAL A 143 4.39 -13.84 -21.37
C VAL A 143 3.46 -13.56 -20.20
N GLU A 144 2.18 -13.82 -20.41
CA GLU A 144 1.13 -13.59 -19.42
C GLU A 144 1.32 -14.45 -18.17
N GLN A 145 1.49 -15.77 -18.39
CA GLN A 145 1.62 -16.75 -17.33
C GLN A 145 2.33 -18.00 -17.82
N ILE A 146 3.16 -18.58 -16.97
CA ILE A 146 3.74 -19.91 -17.15
C ILE A 146 3.22 -20.79 -16.02
N PRO A 147 2.37 -21.81 -16.29
CA PRO A 147 1.93 -22.74 -15.26
C PRO A 147 3.12 -23.47 -14.63
N ALA A 148 3.04 -23.76 -13.32
CA ALA A 148 4.12 -24.41 -12.60
C ALA A 148 4.45 -25.77 -13.24
N GLY A 149 5.73 -26.00 -13.55
CA GLY A 149 6.22 -27.22 -14.19
C GLY A 149 6.12 -27.25 -15.72
N GLN A 150 5.35 -26.34 -16.34
CA GLN A 150 5.18 -26.25 -17.79
C GLN A 150 6.17 -25.29 -18.45
N SER A 151 6.27 -25.35 -19.78
CA SER A 151 7.10 -24.47 -20.60
C SER A 151 6.27 -23.71 -21.63
N VAL A 152 6.73 -22.50 -21.96
CA VAL A 152 6.18 -21.66 -23.03
C VAL A 152 7.28 -21.42 -24.05
N ARG A 153 6.97 -21.64 -25.33
CA ARG A 153 7.89 -21.37 -26.44
C ARG A 153 7.64 -19.98 -27.00
N LEU A 154 8.71 -19.21 -27.14
CA LEU A 154 8.74 -17.84 -27.61
C LEU A 154 9.63 -17.76 -28.85
N HIS A 155 9.30 -16.80 -29.70
CA HIS A 155 9.96 -16.55 -30.97
C HIS A 155 10.53 -15.13 -30.93
N LEU A 156 11.82 -14.98 -30.61
CA LEU A 156 12.46 -13.68 -30.43
C LEU A 156 13.13 -13.22 -31.72
N ARG A 157 12.89 -11.97 -32.14
CA ARG A 157 13.54 -11.41 -33.34
C ARG A 157 15.02 -11.15 -33.06
N LEU A 158 15.87 -11.67 -33.93
CA LEU A 158 17.31 -11.44 -33.85
C LEU A 158 17.66 -10.01 -34.29
N PRO A 159 18.57 -9.31 -33.58
CA PRO A 159 19.05 -8.01 -34.01
C PRO A 159 19.88 -8.12 -35.29
N VAL A 160 19.88 -7.06 -36.09
CA VAL A 160 20.71 -6.95 -37.31
C VAL A 160 22.17 -6.77 -36.89
N ALA A 161 23.03 -7.70 -37.34
CA ALA A 161 24.50 -7.64 -37.33
C ALA A 161 25.17 -7.14 -36.03
N ARG A 162 25.46 -8.07 -35.10
CA ARG A 162 26.53 -7.92 -34.10
C ARG A 162 27.19 -9.28 -33.85
N GLY A 163 28.51 -9.35 -34.00
CA GLY A 163 29.30 -10.48 -33.51
C GLY A 163 29.31 -10.46 -31.98
N GLY A 164 29.36 -11.64 -31.35
CA GLY A 164 29.47 -11.77 -29.89
C GLY A 164 28.36 -12.58 -29.22
N PRO A 165 28.50 -12.91 -27.92
CA PRO A 165 27.55 -13.74 -27.18
C PRO A 165 26.22 -13.00 -26.98
N LEU A 166 25.13 -13.65 -27.38
CA LEU A 166 23.78 -13.12 -27.21
C LEU A 166 23.40 -13.07 -25.72
N LYS A 167 22.88 -11.92 -25.27
CA LYS A 167 22.37 -11.74 -23.90
C LYS A 167 20.85 -11.67 -23.92
N LEU A 168 20.22 -12.60 -23.22
CA LEU A 168 18.77 -12.61 -23.01
C LEU A 168 18.47 -11.92 -21.68
N LEU A 169 17.63 -10.90 -21.69
CA LEU A 169 17.21 -10.20 -20.49
C LEU A 169 15.74 -10.53 -20.18
N LEU A 170 15.53 -11.07 -18.99
CA LEU A 170 14.22 -11.31 -18.40
C LEU A 170 13.87 -10.14 -17.48
N ARG A 171 12.66 -9.60 -17.61
CA ARG A 171 12.14 -8.55 -16.72
C ARG A 171 10.76 -8.89 -16.21
N SER A 172 10.45 -8.44 -14.99
CA SER A 172 9.08 -8.45 -14.50
C SER A 172 8.83 -7.34 -13.48
N ALA A 173 7.64 -6.74 -13.54
CA ALA A 173 7.11 -5.77 -12.59
C ALA A 173 5.96 -6.34 -11.74
N TYR A 174 5.64 -7.63 -11.91
CA TYR A 174 4.55 -8.29 -11.20
C TYR A 174 4.89 -8.47 -9.70
N PRO A 175 3.93 -8.32 -8.76
CA PRO A 175 2.48 -8.20 -8.95
C PRO A 175 1.95 -6.77 -9.09
N LEU A 176 2.52 -5.78 -8.40
CA LEU A 176 1.92 -4.45 -8.26
C LEU A 176 2.64 -3.34 -9.05
N GLY A 177 3.76 -3.63 -9.72
CA GLY A 177 4.52 -2.61 -10.45
C GLY A 177 5.36 -1.67 -9.57
N LEU A 178 5.44 -1.93 -8.27
CA LEU A 178 6.19 -1.12 -7.31
C LEU A 178 7.71 -1.25 -7.46
N LEU A 179 8.19 -2.43 -7.91
CA LEU A 179 9.60 -2.75 -8.09
C LEU A 179 9.80 -3.55 -9.37
N HIS A 180 11.00 -3.49 -9.95
CA HIS A 180 11.37 -4.27 -11.14
C HIS A 180 12.38 -5.36 -10.82
N ALA A 181 12.09 -6.60 -11.20
CA ALA A 181 13.06 -7.67 -11.21
C ALA A 181 13.67 -7.80 -12.61
N GLN A 182 14.98 -8.03 -12.66
CA GLN A 182 15.73 -8.26 -13.89
C GLN A 182 16.70 -9.44 -13.72
N ARG A 183 16.79 -10.30 -14.73
CA ARG A 183 17.77 -11.40 -14.80
C ARG A 183 18.34 -11.45 -16.21
N VAL A 184 19.65 -11.28 -16.34
CA VAL A 184 20.37 -11.45 -17.60
C VAL A 184 20.81 -12.90 -17.69
N VAL A 185 20.64 -13.55 -18.83
CA VAL A 185 21.11 -14.90 -19.13
C VAL A 185 22.00 -14.81 -20.36
N ASN A 186 23.23 -15.28 -20.23
CA ASN A 186 24.15 -15.36 -21.35
C ASN A 186 23.78 -16.60 -22.16
N VAL A 187 23.63 -16.44 -23.47
CA VAL A 187 23.36 -17.53 -24.40
C VAL A 187 24.65 -17.81 -25.16
N GLU A 188 25.13 -19.04 -25.09
CA GLU A 188 26.34 -19.51 -25.80
C GLU A 188 26.10 -19.71 -27.32
N LEU A 189 25.22 -18.90 -27.92
CA LEU A 189 25.08 -18.79 -29.36
C LEU A 189 25.94 -17.62 -29.83
N SER A 190 27.18 -17.94 -30.21
CA SER A 190 28.08 -17.00 -30.87
C SER A 190 27.75 -16.96 -32.36
N ARG A 191 26.98 -15.97 -32.81
CA ARG A 191 26.83 -15.72 -34.25
C ARG A 191 28.09 -15.01 -34.75
N ARG A 192 28.73 -15.60 -35.75
CA ARG A 192 29.84 -14.98 -36.48
C ARG A 192 29.21 -14.06 -37.53
N ALA A 193 29.32 -12.75 -37.35
CA ALA A 193 28.74 -11.79 -38.28
C ALA A 193 29.62 -11.72 -39.53
N VAL A 194 29.05 -12.00 -40.70
CA VAL A 194 29.70 -11.72 -41.98
C VAL A 194 29.72 -10.19 -42.16
N PRO A 195 30.87 -9.55 -42.40
CA PRO A 195 30.94 -8.11 -42.62
C PRO A 195 30.13 -7.73 -43.88
N PRO A 196 29.56 -6.51 -43.94
CA PRO A 196 28.87 -6.04 -45.14
C PRO A 196 29.84 -6.03 -46.34
N ALA A 197 29.33 -6.31 -47.54
CA ALA A 197 30.11 -6.16 -48.77
C ALA A 197 30.46 -4.68 -48.98
N SER A 198 31.70 -4.30 -48.73
CA SER A 198 32.19 -2.91 -48.80
C SER A 198 33.57 -2.87 -49.44
N GLY A 199 33.86 -1.81 -50.19
CA GLY A 199 35.12 -1.70 -50.95
C GLY A 199 34.85 -1.53 -52.45
N HIS A 200 35.85 -1.08 -53.20
CA HIS A 200 35.71 -0.58 -54.57
C HIS A 200 36.61 -1.28 -55.58
N LEU A 201 37.42 -2.26 -55.15
CA LEU A 201 38.35 -2.95 -56.04
C LEU A 201 37.59 -3.94 -56.96
N PRO A 202 37.93 -3.98 -58.26
CA PRO A 202 37.37 -4.96 -59.20
C PRO A 202 37.79 -6.38 -58.82
N LEU A 203 37.08 -7.39 -59.35
CA LEU A 203 37.48 -8.79 -59.17
C LEU A 203 38.89 -9.00 -59.74
N PRO A 204 39.79 -9.75 -59.08
CA PRO A 204 41.08 -10.08 -59.66
C PRO A 204 40.90 -10.89 -60.94
N THR A 205 41.34 -10.38 -62.09
CA THR A 205 41.44 -11.18 -63.31
C THR A 205 42.66 -12.08 -63.24
N ALA A 206 42.53 -13.32 -63.69
CA ALA A 206 43.68 -14.20 -63.93
C ALA A 206 44.54 -13.57 -65.04
N ALA A 207 45.65 -12.93 -64.68
CA ALA A 207 46.70 -12.62 -65.65
C ALA A 207 48.06 -12.42 -64.97
N GLU A 208 48.98 -13.31 -65.36
CA GLU A 208 50.44 -13.16 -65.47
C GLU A 208 51.32 -13.17 -64.20
N LYS A 209 52.05 -14.30 -64.04
CA LYS A 209 53.49 -14.27 -63.71
C LYS A 209 54.28 -15.45 -64.33
N ALA A 210 55.10 -15.09 -65.31
CA ALA A 210 56.48 -15.51 -65.62
C ALA A 210 56.79 -16.90 -66.28
N THR A 211 56.99 -16.83 -67.61
CA THR A 211 58.13 -17.30 -68.42
C THR A 211 58.68 -18.74 -68.27
N SER A 212 58.48 -19.59 -69.29
CA SER A 212 59.53 -19.95 -70.27
C SER A 212 59.04 -20.94 -71.36
N SER A 213 59.46 -20.64 -72.60
CA SER A 213 59.61 -21.48 -73.79
C SER A 213 58.43 -22.30 -74.35
N GLY A 214 57.95 -21.83 -75.51
CA GLY A 214 58.04 -22.64 -76.73
C GLY A 214 56.75 -23.22 -77.30
N GLY A 215 56.26 -22.60 -78.37
CA GLY A 215 55.78 -23.35 -79.54
C GLY A 215 54.28 -23.43 -79.79
N GLN A 216 53.91 -22.78 -80.89
CA GLN A 216 52.83 -23.09 -81.84
C GLN A 216 51.41 -22.58 -81.61
N SER A 217 51.06 -21.72 -82.57
CA SER A 217 49.74 -21.28 -82.98
C SER A 217 48.72 -22.41 -83.07
N ARG A 218 47.51 -22.18 -82.56
CA ARG A 218 46.27 -22.64 -83.20
C ARG A 218 45.13 -21.66 -82.95
N SER A 219 44.35 -21.53 -84.02
CA SER A 219 43.28 -20.57 -84.30
C SER A 219 42.14 -20.55 -83.27
N SER A 220 41.61 -19.35 -83.10
CA SER A 220 40.33 -19.00 -82.47
C SER A 220 39.16 -19.85 -82.97
N GLN A 221 38.41 -20.46 -82.04
CA GLN A 221 37.01 -20.78 -82.24
C GLN A 221 36.21 -20.42 -80.98
N GLN A 222 35.57 -19.25 -81.07
CA GLN A 222 34.58 -18.74 -80.14
C GLN A 222 33.42 -19.74 -80.05
N SER A 223 33.27 -20.42 -78.92
CA SER A 223 32.07 -21.19 -78.59
C SER A 223 31.19 -20.37 -77.65
N LYS A 224 29.90 -20.28 -78.01
CA LYS A 224 28.83 -19.63 -77.24
C LYS A 224 28.72 -20.25 -75.83
N PRO A 225 28.32 -19.50 -74.80
CA PRO A 225 28.03 -20.09 -73.50
C PRO A 225 26.78 -20.97 -73.61
N GLY A 226 26.98 -22.28 -73.55
CA GLY A 226 25.92 -23.28 -73.49
C GLY A 226 25.21 -23.24 -72.14
N ARG A 227 23.90 -23.47 -72.18
CA ARG A 227 23.02 -23.67 -71.03
C ARG A 227 23.56 -24.76 -70.10
N GLU A 228 23.34 -24.56 -68.80
CA GLU A 228 23.66 -25.47 -67.72
C GLU A 228 23.29 -26.93 -68.00
N GLY A 229 24.28 -27.82 -67.83
CA GLY A 229 24.13 -29.23 -67.48
C GLY A 229 23.76 -30.18 -68.62
N ASP A 230 24.71 -31.00 -69.08
CA ASP A 230 24.36 -32.37 -69.51
C ASP A 230 25.50 -33.41 -69.60
N ASP A 231 26.75 -33.10 -69.26
CA ASP A 231 27.77 -34.16 -69.19
C ASP A 231 27.92 -34.70 -67.75
N PHE A 232 27.18 -35.77 -67.46
CA PHE A 232 27.30 -36.54 -66.22
C PHE A 232 28.71 -37.15 -66.10
N ALA A 233 29.48 -36.69 -65.12
CA ALA A 233 30.86 -37.11 -64.88
C ALA A 233 30.99 -38.28 -63.89
N GLY A 234 29.94 -38.60 -63.13
CA GLY A 234 29.94 -39.72 -62.19
C GLY A 234 29.09 -39.48 -60.94
N VAL A 235 29.26 -40.38 -59.95
CA VAL A 235 28.61 -40.29 -58.64
C VAL A 235 29.67 -40.43 -57.56
N ARG A 236 29.65 -39.56 -56.55
CA ARG A 236 30.50 -39.66 -55.36
C ARG A 236 29.67 -39.68 -54.09
N GLU A 237 30.26 -40.12 -52.98
CA GLU A 237 29.59 -40.01 -51.67
C GLU A 237 29.36 -38.55 -51.29
N TRP A 238 28.22 -38.30 -50.66
CA TRP A 238 27.77 -37.01 -50.18
C TRP A 238 28.73 -36.49 -49.12
N GLN A 239 29.19 -35.26 -49.31
CA GLN A 239 29.98 -34.55 -48.34
C GLN A 239 29.16 -33.38 -47.76
N PRO A 240 29.42 -32.99 -46.48
CA PRO A 240 28.81 -31.81 -45.90
C PRO A 240 29.05 -30.54 -46.75
N GLY A 241 27.99 -30.07 -47.42
CA GLY A 241 28.04 -28.95 -48.35
C GLY A 241 27.50 -29.25 -49.74
N ASP A 242 27.23 -30.51 -50.08
CA ASP A 242 26.60 -30.85 -51.36
C ASP A 242 25.11 -30.52 -51.37
N SER A 243 24.62 -29.99 -52.49
CA SER A 243 23.21 -29.62 -52.66
C SER A 243 22.30 -30.85 -52.55
N PRO A 244 21.24 -30.82 -51.72
CA PRO A 244 20.29 -31.93 -51.62
C PRO A 244 19.57 -32.26 -52.93
N ARG A 245 19.55 -31.32 -53.88
CA ARG A 245 18.96 -31.49 -55.22
C ARG A 245 19.78 -32.44 -56.09
N HIS A 246 21.06 -32.61 -55.79
CA HIS A 246 22.01 -33.40 -56.57
C HIS A 246 22.20 -34.80 -55.99
N ILE A 247 21.51 -35.11 -54.89
CA ILE A 247 21.49 -36.44 -54.29
C ILE A 247 20.79 -37.40 -55.22
N ASP A 248 21.44 -38.52 -55.53
CA ASP A 248 20.82 -39.63 -56.24
C ASP A 248 19.94 -40.43 -55.28
N TRP A 249 18.71 -39.94 -55.08
CA TRP A 249 17.72 -40.59 -54.21
C TRP A 249 17.41 -42.03 -54.64
N ARG A 250 17.65 -42.40 -55.90
CA ARG A 250 17.43 -43.75 -56.42
C ARG A 250 18.53 -44.71 -56.00
N ALA A 251 19.77 -44.23 -55.87
CA ALA A 251 20.88 -44.98 -55.29
C ALA A 251 20.70 -45.16 -53.77
N VAL A 252 20.26 -44.11 -53.06
CA VAL A 252 20.00 -44.14 -51.61
C VAL A 252 18.85 -45.10 -51.25
N ALA A 253 17.77 -45.10 -52.04
CA ALA A 253 16.65 -46.03 -51.85
C ALA A 253 17.04 -47.51 -52.03
N ARG A 254 18.19 -47.80 -52.64
CA ARG A 254 18.75 -49.17 -52.81
C ARG A 254 19.74 -49.56 -51.71
N GLY A 255 19.78 -48.82 -50.60
CA GLY A 255 20.63 -49.11 -49.44
C GLY A 255 22.08 -48.65 -49.57
N ARG A 256 22.41 -47.84 -50.59
CA ARG A 256 23.74 -47.20 -50.70
C ARG A 256 23.81 -45.96 -49.80
N PRO A 257 25.00 -45.56 -49.31
CA PRO A 257 25.19 -44.29 -48.61
C PRO A 257 24.71 -43.10 -49.46
N LEU A 258 24.50 -41.94 -48.84
CA LEU A 258 24.09 -40.72 -49.57
C LEU A 258 25.07 -40.44 -50.71
N MET A 259 24.59 -40.48 -51.95
CA MET A 259 25.40 -40.32 -53.16
C MET A 259 24.98 -39.05 -53.91
N VAL A 260 25.92 -38.32 -54.50
CA VAL A 260 25.70 -37.06 -55.23
C VAL A 260 26.21 -37.18 -56.65
N LYS A 261 25.41 -36.76 -57.64
CA LYS A 261 25.79 -36.71 -59.05
C LYS A 261 26.77 -35.57 -59.29
N THR A 262 27.82 -35.81 -60.06
CA THR A 262 28.82 -34.81 -60.47
C THR A 262 28.72 -34.57 -61.98
N TRP A 263 28.86 -33.31 -62.42
CA TRP A 263 28.84 -32.90 -63.82
C TRP A 263 30.20 -32.37 -64.24
N ALA A 264 30.61 -32.61 -65.48
CA ALA A 264 31.84 -32.06 -66.05
C ALA A 264 31.62 -30.57 -66.37
N SER A 265 32.27 -29.67 -65.63
CA SER A 265 32.36 -28.26 -66.00
C SER A 265 33.62 -28.06 -66.84
N GLY A 266 33.50 -27.47 -68.03
CA GLY A 266 34.65 -26.96 -68.77
C GLY A 266 35.48 -26.03 -67.89
N LEU A 267 36.81 -26.16 -67.97
CA LEU A 267 37.79 -25.38 -67.20
C LEU A 267 37.64 -23.87 -67.49
N SER A 268 36.77 -23.20 -66.73
CA SER A 268 36.82 -21.75 -66.59
C SER A 268 37.96 -21.40 -65.65
N GLU A 269 38.81 -20.46 -66.06
CA GLU A 269 39.94 -19.97 -65.29
C GLU A 269 39.44 -19.46 -63.92
N ALA A 270 39.86 -20.11 -62.83
CA ALA A 270 39.30 -19.85 -61.51
C ALA A 270 39.90 -18.58 -60.90
N VAL A 271 39.03 -17.74 -60.33
CA VAL A 271 39.45 -16.52 -59.65
C VAL A 271 40.07 -16.87 -58.30
N HIS A 272 41.31 -16.44 -58.07
CA HIS A 272 42.00 -16.62 -56.79
C HIS A 272 41.82 -15.39 -55.90
N LEU A 273 41.05 -15.53 -54.83
CA LEU A 273 40.82 -14.47 -53.85
C LEU A 273 41.81 -14.62 -52.69
N ASP A 274 42.88 -13.83 -52.68
CA ASP A 274 43.93 -13.89 -51.66
C ASP A 274 43.87 -12.69 -50.71
N TRP A 275 43.83 -13.00 -49.41
CA TRP A 275 43.86 -12.02 -48.31
C TRP A 275 45.18 -11.27 -48.22
N ALA A 276 46.31 -11.92 -48.52
CA ALA A 276 47.65 -11.35 -48.37
C ALA A 276 47.96 -10.29 -49.44
N THR A 277 47.38 -10.42 -50.64
CA THR A 277 47.60 -9.52 -51.78
C THR A 277 46.75 -8.25 -51.74
N LEU A 278 45.80 -8.14 -50.82
CA LEU A 278 44.95 -6.97 -50.63
C LEU A 278 45.71 -5.83 -49.93
N ALA A 279 46.04 -4.76 -50.66
CA ALA A 279 46.66 -3.54 -50.14
C ALA A 279 45.62 -2.56 -49.53
N LEU A 280 44.76 -3.06 -48.63
CA LEU A 280 43.78 -2.26 -47.88
C LEU A 280 44.07 -2.32 -46.37
N PRO A 281 43.60 -1.36 -45.54
CA PRO A 281 43.60 -1.50 -44.08
C PRO A 281 42.86 -2.77 -43.65
N GLU A 282 43.31 -3.47 -42.59
CA GLU A 282 42.72 -4.75 -42.16
C GLU A 282 41.20 -4.68 -41.91
N GLU A 283 40.70 -3.52 -41.47
CA GLU A 283 39.28 -3.27 -41.24
C GLU A 283 38.44 -3.30 -42.53
N GLU A 284 39.02 -2.97 -43.68
CA GLU A 284 38.34 -2.89 -44.98
C GLU A 284 38.51 -4.16 -45.83
N LYS A 285 39.58 -4.95 -45.58
CA LYS A 285 39.87 -6.20 -46.31
C LYS A 285 38.72 -7.20 -46.25
N ALA A 286 38.09 -7.33 -45.07
CA ALA A 286 37.02 -8.31 -44.85
C ALA A 286 35.76 -7.99 -45.67
N GLY A 287 35.37 -6.72 -45.74
CA GLY A 287 34.24 -6.27 -46.56
C GLY A 287 34.51 -6.42 -48.06
N GLN A 288 35.76 -6.16 -48.49
CA GLN A 288 36.15 -6.29 -49.91
C GLN A 288 36.15 -7.75 -50.35
N MET A 289 36.56 -8.67 -49.47
CA MET A 289 36.52 -10.11 -49.72
C MET A 289 35.08 -10.63 -49.84
N VAL A 290 34.17 -10.18 -48.97
CA VAL A 290 32.73 -10.51 -49.07
C VAL A 290 32.15 -10.00 -50.39
N ARG A 291 32.52 -8.77 -50.83
CA ARG A 291 32.10 -8.22 -52.12
C ARG A 291 32.59 -9.06 -53.29
N TRP A 292 33.84 -9.51 -53.29
CA TRP A 292 34.38 -10.36 -54.35
C TRP A 292 33.70 -11.71 -54.41
N ILE A 293 33.44 -12.35 -53.26
CA ILE A 293 32.72 -13.64 -53.21
C ILE A 293 31.30 -13.47 -53.79
N GLN A 294 30.58 -12.42 -53.39
CA GLN A 294 29.23 -12.14 -53.92
C GLN A 294 29.24 -11.82 -55.42
N THR A 295 30.23 -11.07 -55.88
CA THR A 295 30.35 -10.69 -57.30
C THR A 295 30.72 -11.90 -58.16
N ALA A 296 31.61 -12.78 -57.67
CA ALA A 296 31.98 -14.02 -58.35
C ALA A 296 30.78 -14.99 -58.46
N GLU A 297 29.96 -15.11 -57.41
CA GLU A 297 28.73 -15.91 -57.46
C GLU A 297 27.66 -15.32 -58.37
N GLN A 298 27.47 -13.99 -58.36
CA GLN A 298 26.55 -13.31 -59.28
C GLN A 298 26.96 -13.47 -60.75
N GLN A 299 28.26 -13.57 -61.02
CA GLN A 299 28.81 -13.78 -62.36
C GLN A 299 28.97 -15.26 -62.73
N GLY A 300 28.65 -16.19 -61.84
CA GLY A 300 28.78 -17.63 -62.08
C GLY A 300 30.22 -18.09 -62.31
N LEU A 301 31.20 -17.44 -61.68
CA LEU A 301 32.62 -17.78 -61.80
C LEU A 301 33.04 -18.79 -60.73
N ALA A 302 33.94 -19.70 -61.06
CA ALA A 302 34.58 -20.57 -60.07
C ALA A 302 35.70 -19.79 -59.34
N TYR A 303 35.77 -19.87 -58.01
CA TYR A 303 36.77 -19.14 -57.22
C TYR A 303 37.31 -19.94 -56.04
N SER A 304 38.54 -19.62 -55.64
CA SER A 304 39.17 -20.12 -54.41
C SER A 304 39.42 -18.97 -53.44
N LEU A 305 39.49 -19.28 -52.16
CA LEU A 305 39.70 -18.28 -51.09
C LEU A 305 40.92 -18.67 -50.26
N SER A 306 41.92 -17.79 -50.22
CA SER A 306 43.10 -17.93 -49.36
C SER A 306 43.06 -16.89 -48.25
N LEU A 307 42.87 -17.35 -47.01
CA LEU A 307 42.98 -16.59 -45.78
C LEU A 307 44.29 -16.98 -45.05
N PRO A 308 44.77 -16.18 -44.07
CA PRO A 308 46.07 -16.39 -43.41
C PRO A 308 46.29 -17.80 -42.85
N GLU A 309 45.25 -18.45 -42.31
CA GLU A 309 45.33 -19.79 -41.71
C GLU A 309 44.50 -20.85 -42.46
N LEU A 310 43.78 -20.47 -43.52
CA LEU A 310 42.82 -21.36 -44.18
C LEU A 310 42.78 -21.11 -45.69
N LYS A 311 43.02 -22.17 -46.48
CA LYS A 311 42.85 -22.17 -47.93
C LYS A 311 41.66 -23.04 -48.32
N ILE A 312 40.67 -22.43 -48.94
CA ILE A 312 39.50 -23.11 -49.48
C ILE A 312 39.72 -23.31 -51.00
N PRO A 313 39.69 -24.57 -51.50
CA PRO A 313 39.95 -24.87 -52.91
C PRO A 313 38.88 -24.29 -53.84
N VAL A 314 39.15 -24.30 -55.15
CA VAL A 314 38.22 -23.79 -56.16
C VAL A 314 36.87 -24.52 -56.08
N GLY A 315 35.80 -23.74 -56.05
CA GLY A 315 34.43 -24.23 -56.08
C GLY A 315 33.49 -23.17 -56.63
N GLN A 316 32.22 -23.54 -56.78
CA GLN A 316 31.16 -22.68 -57.29
C GLN A 316 29.82 -23.06 -56.66
N GLY A 317 28.94 -22.07 -56.49
CA GLY A 317 27.56 -22.27 -56.08
C GLY A 317 27.30 -21.97 -54.60
N GLU A 318 26.02 -21.95 -54.24
CA GLU A 318 25.54 -21.37 -52.97
C GLU A 318 26.19 -21.98 -51.71
N SER A 319 26.54 -23.26 -51.71
CA SER A 319 27.19 -23.90 -50.57
C SER A 319 28.67 -23.53 -50.45
N HIS A 320 29.36 -23.32 -51.57
CA HIS A 320 30.74 -22.84 -51.62
C HIS A 320 30.82 -21.39 -51.15
N ALA A 321 29.91 -20.53 -51.64
CA ALA A 321 29.75 -19.15 -51.18
C ALA A 321 29.56 -19.06 -49.67
N ARG A 322 28.69 -19.89 -49.10
CA ARG A 322 28.45 -19.93 -47.64
C ARG A 322 29.72 -20.31 -46.87
N ARG A 323 30.47 -21.30 -47.35
CA ARG A 323 31.73 -21.75 -46.72
C ARG A 323 32.80 -20.65 -46.75
N CYS A 324 32.97 -19.99 -47.89
CA CYS A 324 33.90 -18.87 -48.06
C CYS A 324 33.51 -17.67 -47.19
N LEU A 325 32.22 -17.28 -47.18
CA LEU A 325 31.73 -16.19 -46.33
C LEU A 325 31.87 -16.51 -44.82
N GLN A 326 31.67 -17.77 -44.44
CA GLN A 326 31.87 -18.22 -43.07
C GLN A 326 33.34 -18.12 -42.63
N ALA A 327 34.27 -18.52 -43.50
CA ALA A 327 35.71 -18.41 -43.24
C ALA A 327 36.18 -16.95 -43.11
N VAL A 328 35.68 -16.03 -43.94
CA VAL A 328 35.95 -14.59 -43.81
C VAL A 328 35.40 -14.04 -42.49
N ALA A 329 34.21 -14.49 -42.08
CA ALA A 329 33.61 -14.10 -40.80
C ALA A 329 34.40 -14.63 -39.58
N GLU A 330 35.03 -15.80 -39.69
CA GLU A 330 35.89 -16.37 -38.65
C GLU A 330 37.16 -15.53 -38.43
N LEU A 331 37.83 -15.14 -39.52
CA LEU A 331 39.01 -14.28 -39.47
C LEU A 331 38.67 -12.89 -38.90
N HIS A 332 37.55 -12.29 -39.33
CA HIS A 332 37.14 -10.96 -38.88
C HIS A 332 36.68 -10.93 -37.40
N ALA A 333 36.03 -11.99 -36.92
CA ALA A 333 35.58 -12.08 -35.53
C ALA A 333 36.75 -12.19 -34.52
N GLY A 334 37.91 -12.73 -34.93
CA GLY A 334 39.12 -12.80 -34.10
C GLY A 334 39.69 -11.44 -33.69
N GLY A 335 39.58 -10.42 -34.56
CA GLY A 335 40.05 -9.06 -34.29
C GLY A 335 39.10 -8.21 -33.42
N LEU A 336 37.79 -8.41 -33.54
CA LEU A 336 36.76 -7.64 -32.80
C LEU A 336 36.63 -8.04 -31.32
N ALA A 337 37.03 -9.26 -30.95
CA ALA A 337 36.94 -9.77 -29.58
C ALA A 337 37.78 -8.96 -28.56
N ALA A 338 38.80 -8.23 -29.02
CA ALA A 338 39.63 -7.37 -28.17
C ALA A 338 39.03 -5.96 -27.92
N ALA A 339 38.12 -5.48 -28.77
CA ALA A 339 37.62 -4.10 -28.73
C ALA A 339 36.28 -3.91 -27.97
N GLU A 340 35.52 -4.99 -27.71
CA GLU A 340 34.11 -4.90 -27.27
C GLU A 340 33.86 -4.73 -25.75
N SER A 341 34.88 -4.49 -24.92
CA SER A 341 34.70 -4.48 -23.45
C SER A 341 33.92 -3.28 -22.86
N ARG A 342 33.48 -2.28 -23.66
CA ARG A 342 32.89 -1.04 -23.12
C ARG A 342 31.61 -0.51 -23.75
N GLN A 343 30.89 -1.25 -24.59
CA GLN A 343 29.60 -0.75 -25.10
C GLN A 343 28.40 -1.15 -24.23
N THR A 344 27.73 -0.12 -23.70
CA THR A 344 26.52 -0.24 -22.91
C THR A 344 25.40 -0.89 -23.73
N LEU A 345 24.83 -1.97 -23.20
CA LEU A 345 23.63 -2.62 -23.73
C LEU A 345 22.53 -1.55 -23.86
N ARG A 346 22.24 -1.08 -25.08
CA ARG A 346 21.00 -0.35 -25.37
C ARG A 346 19.85 -1.32 -25.18
N VAL A 347 19.27 -1.30 -23.98
CA VAL A 347 18.09 -2.10 -23.68
C VAL A 347 16.87 -1.33 -24.14
N PRO A 348 15.99 -1.92 -24.97
CA PRO A 348 14.74 -1.28 -25.31
C PRO A 348 13.95 -0.94 -24.02
N PRO A 349 13.16 0.14 -24.06
CA PRO A 349 12.35 0.52 -22.92
C PRO A 349 11.32 -0.61 -22.66
N SER A 350 11.01 -0.88 -21.39
CA SER A 350 10.12 -1.99 -20.98
C SER A 350 8.72 -1.86 -21.61
N HIS A 351 7.87 -2.88 -21.52
CA HIS A 351 6.45 -2.78 -21.89
C HIS A 351 5.75 -1.60 -21.17
N GLU A 352 6.31 -1.09 -20.08
CA GLU A 352 5.87 0.13 -19.39
C GLU A 352 6.02 1.42 -20.19
N TYR A 353 6.84 1.39 -21.24
CA TYR A 353 7.05 2.49 -22.18
C TYR A 353 6.41 2.22 -23.54
N ASN A 354 5.71 1.08 -23.72
CA ASN A 354 4.79 0.94 -24.85
C ASN A 354 3.69 2.01 -24.72
N SER A 355 3.33 2.59 -25.86
CA SER A 355 2.72 3.92 -25.94
C SER A 355 1.28 4.05 -25.45
N GLU A 356 0.59 2.94 -25.13
CA GLU A 356 -0.86 2.98 -24.85
C GLU A 356 -1.31 2.00 -23.74
N VAL A 357 -2.04 2.53 -22.76
CA VAL A 357 -2.77 1.75 -21.74
C VAL A 357 -4.04 1.16 -22.36
N SER A 358 -4.28 -0.13 -22.14
CA SER A 358 -5.52 -0.77 -22.61
C SER A 358 -6.76 -0.15 -21.94
N ARG A 359 -7.84 0.01 -22.71
CA ARG A 359 -9.09 0.67 -22.28
C ARG A 359 -9.73 0.02 -21.05
N GLY A 360 -9.76 -1.32 -20.99
CA GLY A 360 -10.47 -2.06 -19.93
C GLY A 360 -9.91 -1.87 -18.51
N PRO A 361 -8.58 -2.00 -18.28
CA PRO A 361 -7.99 -1.70 -16.98
C PRO A 361 -8.15 -0.23 -16.57
N LEU A 362 -8.02 0.70 -17.51
CA LEU A 362 -8.16 2.12 -17.22
C LEU A 362 -9.60 2.53 -16.90
N SER A 363 -10.59 1.96 -17.59
CA SER A 363 -12.02 2.17 -17.28
C SER A 363 -12.42 1.59 -15.94
N LEU A 364 -11.84 0.44 -15.57
CA LEU A 364 -12.04 -0.12 -14.23
C LEU A 364 -11.43 0.75 -13.14
N LEU A 365 -10.16 1.20 -13.31
CA LEU A 365 -9.52 2.10 -12.34
C LEU A 365 -10.31 3.41 -12.19
N SER A 366 -10.74 3.98 -13.33
CA SER A 366 -11.66 5.12 -13.40
C SER A 366 -12.90 4.93 -12.54
N ALA A 367 -13.63 3.81 -12.72
CA ALA A 367 -14.83 3.52 -11.94
C ALA A 367 -14.53 3.37 -10.43
N VAL A 368 -13.42 2.71 -10.09
CA VAL A 368 -13.01 2.54 -8.68
C VAL A 368 -12.62 3.88 -8.04
N LEU A 369 -11.97 4.78 -8.76
CA LEU A 369 -11.65 6.13 -8.26
C LEU A 369 -12.92 6.94 -7.99
N LEU A 370 -13.95 6.84 -8.85
CA LEU A 370 -15.26 7.44 -8.59
C LEU A 370 -15.90 6.87 -7.33
N ILE A 371 -15.95 5.53 -7.21
CA ILE A 371 -16.46 4.84 -6.02
C ILE A 371 -15.71 5.30 -4.76
N THR A 372 -14.39 5.53 -4.85
CA THR A 372 -13.58 6.04 -3.74
C THR A 372 -13.94 7.47 -3.37
N ALA A 373 -14.28 8.32 -4.34
CA ALA A 373 -14.63 9.72 -4.12
C ALA A 373 -16.07 9.94 -3.61
N LEU A 374 -17.01 9.04 -3.92
CA LEU A 374 -18.43 9.15 -3.50
C LEU A 374 -18.67 9.40 -2.00
N PRO A 375 -18.04 8.66 -1.06
CA PRO A 375 -18.24 8.91 0.38
C PRO A 375 -17.61 10.24 0.86
N LEU A 376 -16.84 10.92 0.01
CA LEU A 376 -16.25 12.23 0.32
C LEU A 376 -17.17 13.40 -0.06
N ARG A 377 -18.41 13.12 -0.50
CA ARG A 377 -19.40 14.16 -0.86
C ARG A 377 -19.74 15.12 0.28
N ASP A 378 -19.60 14.68 1.53
CA ASP A 378 -19.93 15.49 2.70
C ASP A 378 -18.81 16.52 2.99
N LEU A 379 -17.61 16.31 2.42
CA LEU A 379 -16.42 17.13 2.62
C LEU A 379 -16.11 18.03 1.41
N VAL A 380 -16.48 17.54 0.22
CA VAL A 380 -16.06 18.12 -1.05
C VAL A 380 -17.28 18.61 -1.80
N SER A 381 -17.17 19.82 -2.36
CA SER A 381 -18.22 20.41 -3.19
C SER A 381 -18.65 19.46 -4.29
N ILE A 382 -19.97 19.35 -4.50
CA ILE A 382 -20.57 18.50 -5.53
C ILE A 382 -20.00 18.80 -6.94
N TRP A 383 -19.58 20.05 -7.19
CA TRP A 383 -18.95 20.46 -8.44
C TRP A 383 -17.65 19.73 -8.75
N VAL A 384 -16.84 19.41 -7.73
CA VAL A 384 -15.58 18.66 -7.93
C VAL A 384 -15.87 17.21 -8.30
N LEU A 385 -16.91 16.61 -7.70
CA LEU A 385 -17.37 15.27 -8.07
C LEU A 385 -17.93 15.25 -9.50
N ILE A 386 -18.63 16.30 -9.92
CA ILE A 386 -19.10 16.47 -11.30
C ILE A 386 -17.91 16.57 -12.27
N VAL A 387 -16.88 17.36 -11.94
CA VAL A 387 -15.65 17.46 -12.77
C VAL A 387 -14.96 16.09 -12.91
N LEU A 388 -14.86 15.32 -11.81
CA LEU A 388 -14.34 13.95 -11.87
C LEU A 388 -15.21 13.07 -12.77
N PHE A 389 -16.53 13.09 -12.59
CA PHE A 389 -17.47 12.32 -13.40
C PHE A 389 -17.39 12.66 -14.89
N VAL A 390 -17.35 13.94 -15.25
CA VAL A 390 -17.19 14.39 -16.64
C VAL A 390 -15.84 13.93 -17.20
N SER A 391 -14.76 14.03 -16.42
CA SER A 391 -13.44 13.55 -16.83
C SER A 391 -13.45 12.03 -17.11
N LEU A 392 -14.16 11.27 -16.29
CA LEU A 392 -14.35 9.83 -16.47
C LEU A 392 -15.13 9.51 -17.74
N VAL A 393 -16.24 10.20 -17.99
CA VAL A 393 -17.06 10.00 -19.20
C VAL A 393 -16.26 10.31 -20.45
N ILE A 394 -15.60 11.47 -20.49
CA ILE A 394 -14.75 11.88 -21.62
C ILE A 394 -13.65 10.83 -21.87
N ARG A 395 -12.99 10.34 -20.82
CA ARG A 395 -11.92 9.35 -20.97
C ARG A 395 -12.41 8.01 -21.52
N ASN A 396 -13.60 7.57 -21.11
CA ASN A 396 -14.17 6.30 -21.58
C ASN A 396 -14.71 6.40 -23.02
N VAL A 397 -15.22 7.56 -23.44
CA VAL A 397 -15.68 7.81 -24.80
C VAL A 397 -14.51 7.96 -25.78
N THR A 398 -13.45 8.68 -25.38
CA THR A 398 -12.29 8.94 -26.25
C THR A 398 -11.40 7.70 -26.41
N VAL A 399 -11.22 7.23 -27.65
CA VAL A 399 -10.34 6.08 -27.97
C VAL A 399 -8.88 6.41 -27.71
N ARG A 400 -8.48 7.62 -28.11
CA ARG A 400 -7.12 8.13 -27.94
C ARG A 400 -7.13 9.16 -26.82
N PRO A 401 -6.06 9.23 -26.02
CA PRO A 401 -5.91 10.30 -25.04
C PRO A 401 -5.99 11.66 -25.76
N LEU A 402 -6.62 12.64 -25.11
CA LEU A 402 -6.74 14.00 -25.65
C LEU A 402 -5.34 14.52 -25.99
N GLN A 403 -5.11 14.84 -27.26
CA GLN A 403 -3.79 15.25 -27.75
C GLN A 403 -3.35 16.60 -27.16
N THR A 404 -4.32 17.50 -26.94
CA THR A 404 -4.10 18.83 -26.38
C THR A 404 -4.18 18.82 -24.85
N LYS A 405 -3.19 19.45 -24.20
CA LYS A 405 -3.14 19.59 -22.73
C LYS A 405 -4.13 20.63 -22.17
N ILE A 406 -4.75 21.43 -23.04
CA ILE A 406 -5.63 22.54 -22.67
C ILE A 406 -6.90 22.05 -21.97
N VAL A 407 -7.52 20.97 -22.47
CA VAL A 407 -8.78 20.45 -21.89
C VAL A 407 -8.57 19.88 -20.47
N PRO A 408 -7.60 18.99 -20.22
CA PRO A 408 -7.29 18.54 -18.86
C PRO A 408 -6.92 19.69 -17.91
N LEU A 409 -6.11 20.65 -18.38
CA LEU A 409 -5.68 21.80 -17.58
C LEU A 409 -6.87 22.70 -17.22
N GLY A 410 -7.74 23.01 -18.19
CA GLY A 410 -8.93 23.83 -18.00
C GLY A 410 -9.94 23.20 -17.02
N LEU A 411 -10.20 21.90 -17.14
CA LEU A 411 -11.08 21.17 -16.20
C LEU A 411 -10.50 21.14 -14.78
N THR A 412 -9.18 20.96 -14.65
CA THR A 412 -8.50 20.98 -13.36
C THR A 412 -8.55 22.38 -12.74
N ALA A 413 -8.26 23.42 -13.52
CA ALA A 413 -8.33 24.81 -13.08
C ALA A 413 -9.75 25.20 -12.65
N LEU A 414 -10.76 24.76 -13.40
CA LEU A 414 -12.18 24.93 -13.04
C LEU A 414 -12.52 24.22 -11.73
N GLY A 415 -12.04 22.99 -11.53
CA GLY A 415 -12.21 22.25 -10.28
C GLY A 415 -11.58 22.97 -9.09
N ILE A 416 -10.34 23.46 -9.23
CA ILE A 416 -9.64 24.22 -8.18
C ILE A 416 -10.35 25.55 -7.89
N ALA A 417 -10.78 26.27 -8.93
CA ALA A 417 -11.55 27.50 -8.77
C ALA A 417 -12.86 27.24 -8.02
N ALA A 418 -13.58 26.16 -8.34
CA ALA A 418 -14.79 25.76 -7.63
C ALA A 418 -14.54 25.49 -6.14
N VAL A 419 -13.40 24.87 -5.78
CA VAL A 419 -13.00 24.70 -4.37
C VAL A 419 -12.77 26.04 -3.70
N TYR A 420 -12.01 26.94 -4.34
CA TYR A 420 -11.73 28.27 -3.79
C TYR A 420 -13.02 29.09 -3.55
N PHE A 421 -13.95 29.11 -4.51
CA PHE A 421 -15.21 29.85 -4.36
C PHE A 421 -16.19 29.23 -3.37
N THR A 422 -16.10 27.92 -3.10
CA THR A 422 -17.02 27.25 -2.17
C THR A 422 -16.50 27.23 -0.73
N GLN A 423 -15.18 27.13 -0.54
CA GLN A 423 -14.57 26.99 0.78
C GLN A 423 -13.82 28.24 1.26
N GLY A 424 -13.61 29.24 0.39
CA GLY A 424 -12.92 30.50 0.70
C GLY A 424 -11.40 30.38 0.91
N THR A 425 -10.87 29.17 1.08
CA THR A 425 -9.44 28.89 1.30
C THR A 425 -9.05 27.55 0.67
N LEU A 426 -7.78 27.42 0.26
CA LEU A 426 -7.20 26.16 -0.23
C LEU A 426 -6.37 25.41 0.81
N PHE A 427 -6.19 25.98 2.00
CA PHE A 427 -5.28 25.46 3.04
C PHE A 427 -5.99 24.66 4.14
N THR A 428 -7.26 24.29 3.91
CA THR A 428 -8.00 23.37 4.78
C THR A 428 -7.81 21.91 4.32
N MET A 429 -8.06 20.96 5.21
CA MET A 429 -7.99 19.53 4.87
C MET A 429 -9.00 19.18 3.78
N GLU A 430 -10.22 19.71 3.89
CA GLU A 430 -11.31 19.52 2.94
C GLU A 430 -10.95 20.04 1.56
N ALA A 431 -10.32 21.23 1.49
CA ALA A 431 -9.86 21.82 0.24
C ALA A 431 -8.74 20.98 -0.39
N GLY A 432 -7.80 20.49 0.42
CA GLY A 432 -6.72 19.62 -0.03
C GLY A 432 -7.24 18.33 -0.67
N ILE A 433 -8.25 17.69 -0.06
CA ILE A 433 -8.91 16.49 -0.61
C ILE A 433 -9.63 16.83 -1.92
N ALA A 434 -10.35 17.95 -1.96
CA ALA A 434 -11.07 18.40 -3.15
C ALA A 434 -10.12 18.68 -4.33
N VAL A 435 -9.01 19.37 -4.07
CA VAL A 435 -7.96 19.63 -5.07
C VAL A 435 -7.35 18.32 -5.57
N LEU A 436 -7.09 17.36 -4.69
CA LEU A 436 -6.57 16.04 -5.07
C LEU A 436 -7.53 15.27 -5.99
N ILE A 437 -8.85 15.35 -5.72
CA ILE A 437 -9.88 14.75 -6.58
C ILE A 437 -9.90 15.45 -7.95
N ALA A 438 -9.86 16.79 -7.98
CA ALA A 438 -9.82 17.55 -9.24
C ALA A 438 -8.57 17.21 -10.07
N LEU A 439 -7.39 17.15 -9.43
CA LEU A 439 -6.13 16.73 -10.05
C LEU A 439 -6.19 15.30 -10.57
N SER A 440 -6.87 14.39 -9.87
CA SER A 440 -7.08 13.02 -10.30
C SER A 440 -7.89 12.96 -11.61
N GLY A 441 -8.94 13.78 -11.72
CA GLY A 441 -9.75 13.91 -12.94
C GLY A 441 -8.93 14.43 -14.13
N GLY A 442 -8.16 15.50 -13.93
CA GLY A 442 -7.26 16.04 -14.95
C GLY A 442 -6.19 15.03 -15.39
N LYS A 443 -5.55 14.38 -14.41
CA LYS A 443 -4.49 13.39 -14.68
C LYS A 443 -5.03 12.16 -15.42
N LEU A 444 -6.29 11.78 -15.16
CA LEU A 444 -6.96 10.71 -15.87
C LEU A 444 -7.14 11.04 -17.36
N LEU A 445 -7.50 12.27 -17.70
CA LEU A 445 -7.64 12.71 -19.09
C LEU A 445 -6.30 12.77 -19.85
N GLU A 446 -5.21 13.08 -19.14
CA GLU A 446 -3.86 13.08 -19.70
C GLU A 446 -3.30 11.65 -19.87
N SER A 447 -3.75 10.67 -19.07
CA SER A 447 -3.13 9.34 -18.96
C SER A 447 -2.93 8.64 -20.32
N ARG A 448 -1.67 8.46 -20.74
CA ARG A 448 -1.32 7.74 -21.99
C ARG A 448 -0.51 6.49 -21.70
N THR A 449 0.25 6.52 -20.62
CA THR A 449 1.31 5.54 -20.35
C THR A 449 0.97 4.62 -19.18
N PRO A 450 1.52 3.40 -19.15
CA PRO A 450 1.52 2.53 -17.97
C PRO A 450 1.99 3.22 -16.67
N HIS A 451 2.89 4.20 -16.79
CA HIS A 451 3.33 5.03 -15.68
C HIS A 451 2.18 5.88 -15.12
N ASP A 452 1.38 6.53 -15.96
CA ASP A 452 0.23 7.33 -15.52
C ASP A 452 -0.82 6.47 -14.79
N PHE A 453 -1.04 5.23 -15.24
CA PHE A 453 -1.92 4.28 -14.55
C PHE A 453 -1.44 3.99 -13.12
N GLN A 454 -0.14 3.77 -12.94
CA GLN A 454 0.44 3.51 -11.62
C GLN A 454 0.31 4.74 -10.71
N VAL A 455 0.54 5.94 -11.24
CA VAL A 455 0.40 7.20 -10.47
C VAL A 455 -1.05 7.40 -10.02
N LEU A 456 -2.03 7.20 -10.90
CA LEU A 456 -3.46 7.28 -10.55
C LEU A 456 -3.85 6.27 -9.46
N ALA A 457 -3.32 5.04 -9.51
CA ALA A 457 -3.55 4.05 -8.46
C ALA A 457 -2.94 4.49 -7.10
N MET A 458 -1.75 5.07 -7.09
CA MET A 458 -1.13 5.60 -5.86
C MET A 458 -1.89 6.81 -5.30
N ILE A 459 -2.40 7.69 -6.17
CA ILE A 459 -3.29 8.78 -5.76
C ILE A 459 -4.58 8.22 -5.15
N GLY A 460 -5.15 7.16 -5.73
CA GLY A 460 -6.30 6.47 -5.16
C GLY A 460 -6.04 5.86 -3.77
N TRP A 461 -4.87 5.26 -3.55
CA TRP A 461 -4.46 4.80 -2.22
C TRP A 461 -4.35 5.96 -1.22
N PHE A 462 -3.82 7.09 -1.65
CA PHE A 462 -3.73 8.30 -0.83
C PHE A 462 -5.12 8.91 -0.54
N LEU A 463 -6.05 8.89 -1.50
CA LEU A 463 -7.45 9.25 -1.29
C LEU A 463 -8.14 8.37 -0.24
N CYS A 464 -7.79 7.07 -0.18
CA CYS A 464 -8.31 6.18 0.87
C CYS A 464 -7.86 6.62 2.27
N LEU A 465 -6.60 7.09 2.41
CA LEU A 465 -6.11 7.69 3.67
C LEU A 465 -6.92 8.94 4.01
N CYS A 466 -7.10 9.85 3.05
CA CYS A 466 -7.89 11.06 3.25
C CYS A 466 -9.32 10.76 3.71
N GLY A 467 -9.97 9.74 3.14
CA GLY A 467 -11.30 9.32 3.56
C GLY A 467 -11.36 8.78 4.98
N LEU A 468 -10.35 8.00 5.41
CA LEU A 468 -10.24 7.51 6.79
C LEU A 468 -9.98 8.64 7.81
N MET A 469 -9.27 9.68 7.39
CA MET A 469 -8.96 10.83 8.26
C MET A 469 -10.19 11.69 8.49
N ALA A 470 -11.05 11.81 7.49
CA ALA A 470 -12.12 12.79 7.49
C ALA A 470 -13.36 12.37 8.28
N ASP A 471 -13.66 11.07 8.36
CA ASP A 471 -14.66 10.52 9.30
C ASP A 471 -14.25 9.11 9.70
N GLN A 472 -14.36 8.86 10.99
CA GLN A 472 -13.82 7.67 11.66
C GLN A 472 -14.89 6.59 11.88
N SER A 473 -16.06 6.73 11.26
CA SER A 473 -17.12 5.71 11.25
C SER A 473 -16.65 4.37 10.65
N LEU A 474 -17.26 3.27 11.11
CA LEU A 474 -16.96 1.94 10.58
C LEU A 474 -17.32 1.87 9.09
N MET A 475 -18.47 2.43 8.70
CA MET A 475 -18.94 2.39 7.30
C MET A 475 -17.94 3.04 6.35
N ARG A 476 -17.42 4.23 6.71
CA ARG A 476 -16.40 4.91 5.92
C ARG A 476 -15.10 4.11 5.88
N SER A 477 -14.72 3.49 6.99
CA SER A 477 -13.54 2.64 7.08
C SER A 477 -13.64 1.42 6.16
N VAL A 478 -14.73 0.66 6.24
CA VAL A 478 -15.00 -0.49 5.37
C VAL A 478 -14.97 -0.08 3.90
N TRP A 479 -15.56 1.06 3.56
CA TRP A 479 -15.54 1.58 2.20
C TRP A 479 -14.12 1.90 1.72
N MET A 480 -13.32 2.61 2.53
CA MET A 480 -11.93 2.96 2.17
C MET A 480 -11.03 1.74 2.03
N PHE A 481 -11.12 0.76 2.94
CA PHE A 481 -10.37 -0.50 2.81
C PHE A 481 -10.80 -1.32 1.59
N THR A 482 -12.10 -1.33 1.27
CA THR A 482 -12.62 -1.99 0.06
C THR A 482 -12.11 -1.30 -1.20
N SER A 483 -12.17 0.03 -1.26
CA SER A 483 -11.61 0.82 -2.37
C SER A 483 -10.10 0.58 -2.52
N PHE A 484 -9.34 0.56 -1.43
CA PHE A 484 -7.91 0.24 -1.45
C PHE A 484 -7.64 -1.15 -2.04
N ALA A 485 -8.43 -2.16 -1.66
CA ALA A 485 -8.35 -3.51 -2.21
C ALA A 485 -8.72 -3.56 -3.70
N LEU A 486 -9.76 -2.83 -4.13
CA LEU A 486 -10.15 -2.73 -5.54
C LEU A 486 -9.08 -2.07 -6.40
N ILE A 487 -8.46 -0.98 -5.91
CA ILE A 487 -7.33 -0.31 -6.60
C ILE A 487 -6.15 -1.27 -6.72
N THR A 488 -5.85 -2.02 -5.66
CA THR A 488 -4.82 -3.07 -5.68
C THR A 488 -5.14 -4.15 -6.74
N GLY A 489 -6.42 -4.50 -6.88
CA GLY A 489 -6.93 -5.39 -7.93
C GLY A 489 -6.75 -4.84 -9.35
N CYS A 490 -6.95 -3.53 -9.54
CA CYS A 490 -6.70 -2.86 -10.82
C CYS A 490 -5.21 -2.94 -11.20
N MET A 491 -4.30 -2.69 -10.25
CA MET A 491 -2.86 -2.84 -10.45
C MET A 491 -2.48 -4.28 -10.82
N MET A 492 -3.02 -5.25 -10.08
CA MET A 492 -2.83 -6.68 -10.31
C MET A 492 -3.27 -7.11 -11.72
N ARG A 493 -4.48 -6.69 -12.14
CA ARG A 493 -5.04 -6.98 -13.46
C ARG A 493 -4.20 -6.36 -14.57
N PHE A 494 -3.79 -5.10 -14.40
CA PHE A 494 -2.98 -4.38 -15.37
C PHE A 494 -1.63 -5.09 -15.60
N ARG A 495 -0.96 -5.55 -14.55
CA ARG A 495 0.35 -6.22 -14.65
C ARG A 495 0.29 -7.65 -15.16
N ARG A 496 -0.87 -8.31 -15.06
CA ARG A 496 -1.05 -9.68 -15.56
C ARG A 496 -1.33 -9.73 -17.06
N GLY A 497 -2.02 -8.73 -17.61
CA GLY A 497 -2.31 -8.63 -19.05
C GLY A 497 -3.47 -9.49 -19.58
N VAL A 498 -4.22 -10.19 -18.72
CA VAL A 498 -5.26 -11.15 -19.12
C VAL A 498 -6.65 -10.49 -19.26
N PRO A 499 -7.45 -10.84 -20.29
CA PRO A 499 -8.86 -10.48 -20.34
C PRO A 499 -9.68 -11.24 -19.28
N GLY A 500 -10.34 -10.52 -18.38
CA GLY A 500 -11.19 -11.07 -17.31
C GLY A 500 -10.89 -10.51 -15.91
N TRP A 501 -11.85 -10.65 -14.98
CA TRP A 501 -11.76 -10.06 -13.64
C TRP A 501 -11.53 -11.08 -12.50
N LYS A 502 -11.99 -12.33 -12.67
CA LYS A 502 -11.96 -13.36 -11.60
C LYS A 502 -10.54 -13.73 -11.16
N ALA A 503 -9.65 -14.02 -12.12
CA ALA A 503 -8.30 -14.49 -11.81
C ALA A 503 -7.41 -13.41 -11.15
N PRO A 504 -7.44 -12.13 -11.59
CA PRO A 504 -6.81 -11.03 -10.84
C PRO A 504 -7.42 -10.83 -9.46
N ALA A 505 -8.75 -10.85 -9.32
CA ALA A 505 -9.42 -10.66 -8.02
C ALA A 505 -9.00 -11.74 -7.00
N LEU A 506 -9.00 -13.01 -7.40
CA LEU A 506 -8.56 -14.11 -6.52
C LEU A 506 -7.09 -13.96 -6.09
N GLN A 507 -6.22 -13.47 -6.99
CA GLN A 507 -4.83 -13.20 -6.66
C GLN A 507 -4.67 -12.01 -5.70
N THR A 508 -5.47 -10.96 -5.86
CA THR A 508 -5.50 -9.82 -4.93
C THR A 508 -5.95 -10.27 -3.55
N VAL A 509 -7.05 -11.05 -3.45
CA VAL A 509 -7.49 -11.62 -2.18
C VAL A 509 -6.39 -12.48 -1.56
N LYS A 510 -5.77 -13.37 -2.34
CA LYS A 510 -4.63 -14.18 -1.87
C LYS A 510 -3.48 -13.31 -1.34
N LEU A 511 -3.15 -12.22 -2.03
CA LEU A 511 -2.07 -11.31 -1.64
C LEU A 511 -2.41 -10.58 -0.33
N LEU A 512 -3.65 -10.09 -0.18
CA LEU A 512 -4.13 -9.44 1.04
C LEU A 512 -4.19 -10.40 2.22
N VAL A 513 -4.70 -11.62 2.02
CA VAL A 513 -4.73 -12.67 3.06
C VAL A 513 -3.31 -13.07 3.49
N GLN A 514 -2.35 -13.10 2.57
CA GLN A 514 -0.94 -13.36 2.92
C GLN A 514 -0.28 -12.18 3.65
N ALA A 515 -0.72 -10.95 3.39
CA ALA A 515 -0.21 -9.76 4.07
C ALA A 515 -0.82 -9.59 5.49
N LEU A 516 -2.06 -10.04 5.70
CA LEU A 516 -2.81 -9.83 6.94
C LEU A 516 -2.07 -10.24 8.22
N PRO A 517 -1.40 -11.41 8.33
CA PRO A 517 -0.67 -11.77 9.53
C PRO A 517 0.45 -10.78 9.88
N LEU A 518 1.17 -10.28 8.86
CA LEU A 518 2.20 -9.28 9.06
C LEU A 518 1.60 -7.93 9.46
N VAL A 519 0.49 -7.54 8.83
CA VAL A 519 -0.23 -6.30 9.15
C VAL A 519 -0.72 -6.30 10.60
N LEU A 520 -1.38 -7.38 11.05
CA LEU A 520 -1.87 -7.49 12.43
C LEU A 520 -0.72 -7.49 13.43
N LEU A 521 0.35 -8.23 13.14
CA LEU A 521 1.54 -8.25 14.00
C LEU A 521 2.16 -6.85 14.14
N LEU A 522 2.32 -6.12 13.02
CA LEU A 522 2.79 -4.75 13.05
C LEU A 522 1.81 -3.82 13.76
N PHE A 523 0.50 -3.98 13.57
CA PHE A 523 -0.51 -3.13 14.21
C PHE A 523 -0.42 -3.14 15.75
N PHE A 524 -0.19 -4.32 16.35
CA PHE A 524 -0.09 -4.48 17.80
C PHE A 524 1.31 -4.23 18.36
N ILE A 525 2.39 -4.57 17.62
CA ILE A 525 3.76 -4.54 18.15
C ILE A 525 4.52 -3.27 17.73
N PHE A 526 4.18 -2.64 16.61
CA PHE A 526 4.91 -1.46 16.14
C PHE A 526 4.77 -0.32 17.17
N PRO A 527 5.87 0.31 17.60
CA PRO A 527 5.82 1.36 18.63
C PRO A 527 5.01 2.55 18.12
N ARG A 528 4.05 2.99 18.93
CA ARG A 528 3.25 4.18 18.62
C ARG A 528 4.05 5.42 18.99
N PHE A 529 4.32 6.26 17.99
CA PHE A 529 5.03 7.53 18.17
C PHE A 529 4.02 8.66 18.19
N SER A 530 3.69 9.23 19.35
CA SER A 530 2.90 10.46 19.40
C SER A 530 3.77 11.66 18.98
N LEU A 531 3.37 12.40 17.95
CA LEU A 531 4.04 13.64 17.52
C LEU A 531 3.65 14.85 18.40
N ASP A 532 3.36 14.60 19.68
CA ASP A 532 2.76 15.54 20.62
C ASP A 532 3.63 16.80 20.84
N TYR A 533 4.95 16.68 20.65
CA TYR A 533 5.90 17.79 20.70
C TYR A 533 5.80 18.74 19.49
N LEU A 534 5.50 18.22 18.29
CA LEU A 534 5.34 19.03 17.06
C LEU A 534 3.97 19.71 17.00
N GLN A 535 2.92 19.05 17.52
CA GLN A 535 1.57 19.61 17.59
C GLN A 535 1.43 20.78 18.57
N ARG A 536 2.26 20.85 19.62
CA ARG A 536 2.34 22.03 20.51
C ARG A 536 2.88 23.26 19.80
N MET A 537 3.70 23.08 18.75
CA MET A 537 4.25 24.18 17.94
C MET A 537 3.32 24.59 16.79
N SER A 538 2.58 23.65 16.20
CA SER A 538 1.54 23.98 15.21
C SER A 538 0.21 24.24 15.93
N GLY A 539 -0.09 25.50 16.25
CA GLY A 539 -1.28 25.95 16.98
C GLY A 539 -2.64 25.68 16.29
N GLY A 540 -2.95 24.43 15.97
CA GLY A 540 -4.24 24.00 15.46
C GLY A 540 -5.30 24.13 16.53
N ARG A 541 -6.08 25.21 16.45
CA ARG A 541 -7.34 25.38 17.19
C ARG A 541 -8.38 24.50 16.54
N THR A 542 -8.56 23.28 17.05
CA THR A 542 -9.81 22.56 16.84
C THR A 542 -10.88 23.27 17.67
N ASN A 543 -11.83 23.94 17.02
CA ASN A 543 -13.02 24.48 17.68
C ASN A 543 -13.87 23.30 18.15
N VAL A 544 -13.64 22.85 19.37
CA VAL A 544 -14.46 21.82 20.02
C VAL A 544 -15.35 22.50 21.05
N THR A 545 -16.65 22.21 21.01
CA THR A 545 -17.67 22.84 21.84
C THR A 545 -17.76 22.14 23.21
N GLY A 546 -17.85 22.92 24.28
CA GLY A 546 -18.01 22.44 25.66
C GLY A 546 -18.17 23.61 26.62
N VAL A 547 -18.54 23.32 27.87
CA VAL A 547 -18.77 24.36 28.90
C VAL A 547 -17.53 25.27 29.03
N PRO A 548 -17.69 26.60 28.82
CA PRO A 548 -16.57 27.54 28.91
C PRO A 548 -16.03 27.63 30.34
N SER A 549 -14.82 28.19 30.51
CA SER A 549 -14.26 28.47 31.84
C SER A 549 -14.68 29.84 32.40
N SER A 550 -15.57 30.55 31.70
CA SER A 550 -16.21 31.80 32.12
C SER A 550 -17.69 31.79 31.74
N LEU A 551 -18.52 32.48 32.52
CA LEU A 551 -19.92 32.70 32.22
C LEU A 551 -20.07 34.13 31.69
N ASP A 552 -20.42 34.25 30.41
CA ASP A 552 -20.87 35.51 29.82
C ASP A 552 -22.24 35.28 29.20
N PRO A 553 -23.19 36.23 29.33
CA PRO A 553 -24.51 36.10 28.73
C PRO A 553 -24.44 35.72 27.24
N GLY A 554 -25.10 34.62 26.87
CA GLY A 554 -25.15 34.05 25.52
C GLY A 554 -24.27 32.82 25.31
N LYS A 555 -23.19 32.60 26.07
CA LYS A 555 -22.25 31.50 25.81
C LYS A 555 -22.81 30.12 26.16
N VAL A 556 -23.51 29.98 27.30
CA VAL A 556 -24.14 28.70 27.67
C VAL A 556 -25.36 28.44 26.78
N LEU A 557 -26.02 29.51 26.34
CA LEU A 557 -27.14 29.42 25.40
C LEU A 557 -26.73 28.85 24.03
N GLU A 558 -25.53 29.15 23.52
CA GLU A 558 -25.04 28.54 22.28
C GLU A 558 -24.85 27.02 22.43
N LEU A 559 -24.38 26.56 23.60
CA LEU A 559 -24.26 25.13 23.90
C LEU A 559 -25.63 24.45 24.01
N ALA A 560 -26.61 25.14 24.60
CA ALA A 560 -27.99 24.66 24.74
C ALA A 560 -28.64 24.30 23.39
N LYS A 561 -28.17 24.89 22.27
CA LYS A 561 -28.65 24.61 20.91
C LYS A 561 -27.93 23.44 20.23
N ASN A 562 -26.87 22.92 20.84
CA ASN A 562 -26.05 21.86 20.25
C ASN A 562 -26.46 20.48 20.78
N THR A 563 -26.88 19.57 19.90
CA THR A 563 -27.31 18.21 20.29
C THR A 563 -26.18 17.17 20.29
N ALA A 564 -24.93 17.59 20.03
CA ALA A 564 -23.77 16.71 20.11
C ALA A 564 -23.62 16.10 21.51
N THR A 565 -23.11 14.87 21.59
CA THR A 565 -22.78 14.25 22.88
C THR A 565 -21.64 15.03 23.54
N ALA A 566 -21.79 15.33 24.84
CA ALA A 566 -20.72 15.86 25.67
C ALA A 566 -19.94 14.72 26.34
N PHE A 567 -20.66 13.78 26.97
CA PHE A 567 -20.07 12.59 27.57
C PHE A 567 -21.12 11.50 27.80
N ARG A 568 -20.64 10.29 28.10
CA ARG A 568 -21.43 9.12 28.47
C ARG A 568 -21.04 8.65 29.87
N VAL A 569 -22.00 8.18 30.65
CA VAL A 569 -21.77 7.75 32.04
C VAL A 569 -22.32 6.37 32.32
N GLU A 570 -21.47 5.50 32.83
CA GLU A 570 -21.82 4.16 33.30
C GLU A 570 -21.77 4.12 34.84
N PHE A 571 -22.73 3.43 35.46
CA PHE A 571 -22.77 3.21 36.92
C PHE A 571 -22.49 1.73 37.21
N PRO A 572 -21.22 1.34 37.46
CA PRO A 572 -20.86 -0.07 37.64
C PRO A 572 -21.58 -0.75 38.80
N ASP A 573 -21.95 0.01 39.83
CA ASP A 573 -22.63 -0.51 41.03
C ASP A 573 -24.16 -0.45 40.93
N GLY A 574 -24.71 -0.04 39.76
CA GLY A 574 -26.15 0.04 39.50
C GLY A 574 -26.90 1.17 40.22
N GLN A 575 -26.21 2.01 40.99
CA GLN A 575 -26.80 3.13 41.72
C GLN A 575 -27.03 4.33 40.79
N LEU A 576 -28.13 4.32 40.04
CA LEU A 576 -28.51 5.40 39.12
C LEU A 576 -29.25 6.53 39.89
N PRO A 577 -28.71 7.77 39.96
CA PRO A 577 -29.40 8.89 40.60
C PRO A 577 -30.68 9.28 39.85
N THR A 578 -31.65 9.86 40.57
CA THR A 578 -32.86 10.41 39.95
C THR A 578 -32.51 11.58 39.03
N ASN A 579 -33.34 11.88 38.03
CA ASN A 579 -33.03 12.95 37.06
C ASN A 579 -32.76 14.31 37.75
N ARG A 580 -33.48 14.58 38.85
CA ARG A 580 -33.33 15.80 39.67
C ARG A 580 -31.99 15.89 40.39
N ASP A 581 -31.27 14.78 40.56
CA ASP A 581 -30.00 14.74 41.27
C ASP A 581 -28.79 14.66 40.32
N ARG A 582 -29.03 14.58 39.00
CA ARG A 582 -28.00 14.47 37.96
C ARG A 582 -27.42 15.84 37.58
N TYR A 583 -26.84 16.51 38.56
CA TYR A 583 -26.02 17.71 38.34
C TYR A 583 -24.58 17.28 38.07
N TRP A 584 -24.10 17.54 36.86
CA TRP A 584 -22.76 17.18 36.42
C TRP A 584 -21.85 18.41 36.52
N ARG A 585 -21.05 18.48 37.57
CA ARG A 585 -20.15 19.59 37.88
C ARG A 585 -18.94 19.60 36.93
N CYS A 586 -18.65 20.75 36.32
CA CYS A 586 -17.47 20.94 35.46
C CYS A 586 -16.54 22.03 35.98
N VAL A 587 -17.06 23.22 36.27
CA VAL A 587 -16.25 24.37 36.69
C VAL A 587 -17.02 25.24 37.69
N VAL A 588 -16.29 25.90 38.59
CA VAL A 588 -16.82 26.81 39.62
C VAL A 588 -16.24 28.20 39.40
N LEU A 589 -17.09 29.21 39.45
CA LEU A 589 -16.77 30.61 39.20
C LEU A 589 -16.95 31.43 40.47
N TRP A 590 -15.98 32.30 40.74
CA TRP A 590 -15.91 33.08 41.98
C TRP A 590 -15.86 34.58 41.74
N GLU A 591 -15.29 35.05 40.64
CA GLU A 591 -15.19 36.48 40.36
C GLU A 591 -16.51 36.97 39.77
N CYS A 592 -17.18 37.90 40.46
CA CYS A 592 -18.48 38.42 40.09
C CYS A 592 -18.35 39.78 39.41
N GLN A 593 -18.84 39.89 38.18
CA GLN A 593 -18.92 41.14 37.40
C GLN A 593 -20.37 41.41 36.96
N GLY A 594 -21.32 41.24 37.88
CA GLY A 594 -22.74 41.44 37.62
C GLY A 594 -23.39 40.21 36.97
N LEU A 595 -23.55 40.23 35.64
CA LEU A 595 -24.01 39.04 34.88
C LEU A 595 -22.86 38.20 34.32
N SER A 596 -21.65 38.75 34.23
CA SER A 596 -20.45 37.99 33.84
C SER A 596 -19.75 37.44 35.07
N TRP A 597 -19.31 36.18 34.99
CA TRP A 597 -18.58 35.50 36.06
C TRP A 597 -17.35 34.80 35.54
N ASN A 598 -16.24 34.96 36.24
CA ASN A 598 -14.96 34.37 35.88
C ASN A 598 -14.49 33.41 36.97
N ARG A 599 -13.56 32.53 36.57
CA ARG A 599 -12.85 31.70 37.52
C ARG A 599 -11.98 32.61 38.40
N GLY A 600 -12.25 32.58 39.70
CA GLY A 600 -11.40 33.17 40.74
C GLY A 600 -10.91 32.10 41.71
N LEU A 601 -10.00 32.51 42.60
CA LEU A 601 -9.19 31.67 43.50
C LEU A 601 -8.20 30.70 42.81
N ASN A 602 -6.95 30.76 43.28
CA ASN A 602 -5.94 29.75 43.00
C ASN A 602 -6.19 28.53 43.91
N SER A 603 -6.56 27.42 43.28
CA SER A 603 -7.04 26.24 44.01
C SER A 603 -5.92 25.55 44.79
N SER A 604 -6.20 25.22 46.04
CA SER A 604 -5.43 24.28 46.85
C SER A 604 -6.02 22.87 46.69
N TYR A 605 -5.25 21.83 47.01
CA TYR A 605 -5.74 20.45 47.00
C TYR A 605 -6.97 20.29 47.91
N ALA A 606 -7.97 19.54 47.44
CA ALA A 606 -9.12 19.17 48.26
C ALA A 606 -8.67 18.41 49.51
N PRO A 607 -9.22 18.72 50.70
CA PRO A 607 -9.00 17.89 51.88
C PRO A 607 -9.51 16.47 51.62
N GLN A 608 -8.76 15.48 52.10
CA GLN A 608 -9.19 14.09 51.98
C GLN A 608 -10.51 13.89 52.72
N VAL A 609 -11.45 13.28 52.02
CA VAL A 609 -12.73 12.88 52.60
C VAL A 609 -12.51 11.58 53.38
N GLY A 610 -13.24 11.40 54.49
CA GLY A 610 -13.21 10.15 55.25
C GLY A 610 -13.62 8.92 54.42
N GLY A 611 -13.60 7.73 55.03
CA GLY A 611 -13.83 6.44 54.37
C GLY A 611 -15.11 6.33 53.51
N PRO A 612 -15.22 5.25 52.71
CA PRO A 612 -16.35 5.05 51.81
C PRO A 612 -17.68 4.98 52.56
N LEU A 613 -18.70 5.65 52.03
CA LEU A 613 -20.08 5.61 52.53
C LEU A 613 -20.99 4.87 51.54
N PRO A 614 -22.10 4.24 52.01
CA PRO A 614 -23.06 3.57 51.12
C PRO A 614 -23.72 4.51 50.09
N SER A 615 -23.74 5.81 50.36
CA SER A 615 -24.26 6.86 49.47
C SER A 615 -23.28 7.28 48.38
N ASP A 616 -22.07 6.70 48.34
CA ASP A 616 -21.05 7.04 47.36
C ASP A 616 -21.39 6.40 46.01
N VAL A 617 -21.51 7.24 44.99
CA VAL A 617 -21.87 6.85 43.63
C VAL A 617 -20.61 6.74 42.80
N ARG A 618 -20.24 5.51 42.43
CA ARG A 618 -19.16 5.25 41.49
C ARG A 618 -19.67 5.40 40.06
N GLN A 619 -18.90 6.10 39.23
CA GLN A 619 -19.26 6.42 37.85
C GLN A 619 -18.04 6.30 36.93
N ILE A 620 -18.26 5.78 35.73
CA ILE A 620 -17.26 5.74 34.67
C ILE A 620 -17.73 6.66 33.55
N ILE A 621 -16.96 7.72 33.30
CA ILE A 621 -17.33 8.80 32.41
C ILE A 621 -16.46 8.72 31.16
N THR A 622 -17.08 8.56 30.00
CA THR A 622 -16.45 8.62 28.68
C THR A 622 -16.79 9.95 28.02
N MET A 623 -15.88 10.93 28.10
CA MET A 623 -16.09 12.29 27.60
C MET A 623 -15.58 12.48 26.17
N GLU A 624 -16.34 13.24 25.38
CA GLU A 624 -15.93 13.70 24.07
C GLU A 624 -14.89 14.83 24.20
N PRO A 625 -14.06 15.08 23.17
CA PRO A 625 -13.15 16.22 23.19
C PRO A 625 -13.95 17.52 23.42
N HIS A 626 -13.39 18.46 24.19
CA HIS A 626 -14.01 19.76 24.45
C HIS A 626 -12.99 20.91 24.62
N GLY A 627 -11.69 20.63 24.49
CA GLY A 627 -10.63 21.63 24.47
C GLY A 627 -10.32 22.31 25.82
N GLN A 628 -10.97 21.90 26.91
CA GLN A 628 -10.73 22.41 28.28
C GLN A 628 -10.01 21.37 29.12
N ALA A 629 -9.48 21.77 30.28
CA ALA A 629 -8.77 20.87 31.20
C ALA A 629 -9.65 20.35 32.36
N TRP A 630 -10.86 20.86 32.55
CA TRP A 630 -11.79 20.34 33.55
C TRP A 630 -12.35 18.98 33.11
N LEU A 631 -12.74 18.14 34.08
CA LEU A 631 -13.39 16.85 33.84
C LEU A 631 -14.78 16.85 34.50
N PRO A 632 -15.85 16.46 33.78
CA PRO A 632 -17.19 16.42 34.34
C PRO A 632 -17.30 15.30 35.37
N ALA A 633 -18.09 15.50 36.43
CA ALA A 633 -18.46 14.46 37.38
C ALA A 633 -19.80 14.77 38.06
N LEU A 634 -20.52 13.73 38.51
CA LEU A 634 -21.67 13.92 39.39
C LEU A 634 -21.29 14.75 40.63
N ASP A 635 -22.11 15.71 40.97
CA ASP A 635 -21.93 16.60 42.12
C ASP A 635 -22.21 15.84 43.44
N VAL A 636 -21.30 15.72 44.42
CA VAL A 636 -19.95 16.32 44.56
C VAL A 636 -18.86 15.24 44.41
N PRO A 637 -17.83 15.40 43.55
CA PRO A 637 -16.76 14.41 43.42
C PRO A 637 -15.83 14.40 44.64
N ILE A 638 -15.47 13.19 45.11
CA ILE A 638 -14.64 12.98 46.30
C ILE A 638 -13.34 12.23 46.02
N ALA A 639 -13.32 11.39 44.98
CA ALA A 639 -12.16 10.58 44.63
C ALA A 639 -12.17 10.21 43.14
N TYR A 640 -11.01 9.81 42.62
CA TYR A 640 -10.82 9.28 41.28
C TYR A 640 -9.92 8.05 41.33
N ALA A 641 -10.03 7.15 40.34
CA ALA A 641 -9.28 5.90 40.35
C ALA A 641 -7.75 6.13 40.15
N PRO A 642 -6.89 5.33 40.82
CA PRO A 642 -5.45 5.44 40.66
C PRO A 642 -4.99 5.07 39.24
N GLY A 643 -3.89 5.67 38.77
CA GLY A 643 -3.33 5.41 37.44
C GLY A 643 -3.93 6.25 36.30
N GLN A 644 -4.85 7.17 36.58
CA GLN A 644 -5.41 8.10 35.60
C GLN A 644 -4.60 9.42 35.57
N ARG A 645 -4.46 10.06 34.39
CA ARG A 645 -3.72 11.34 34.19
C ARG A 645 -4.50 12.57 34.72
N ILE A 646 -4.99 12.50 35.95
CA ILE A 646 -5.74 13.57 36.61
C ILE A 646 -4.75 14.37 37.47
N SER A 647 -4.72 15.69 37.27
CA SER A 647 -3.84 16.62 38.00
C SER A 647 -4.20 16.73 39.47
N GLY A 648 -5.49 16.58 39.79
CA GLY A 648 -5.98 16.50 41.15
C GLY A 648 -7.46 16.84 41.29
N LEU A 649 -7.96 16.73 42.53
CA LEU A 649 -9.25 17.25 42.95
C LEU A 649 -9.02 18.59 43.67
N SER A 650 -9.64 19.63 43.15
CA SER A 650 -9.54 21.00 43.64
C SER A 650 -10.37 21.20 44.91
N SER A 651 -10.06 22.19 45.77
CA SER A 651 -10.85 22.48 46.98
C SER A 651 -12.30 22.87 46.67
N GLU A 652 -12.57 23.34 45.45
CA GLU A 652 -13.91 23.62 44.92
C GLU A 652 -14.62 22.37 44.38
N ARG A 653 -14.01 21.19 44.60
CA ARG A 653 -14.48 19.88 44.16
C ARG A 653 -14.56 19.76 42.63
N ILE A 654 -13.58 20.34 41.93
CA ILE A 654 -13.43 20.20 40.47
C ILE A 654 -12.31 19.22 40.17
N LEU A 655 -12.52 18.34 39.19
CA LEU A 655 -11.47 17.47 38.67
C LEU A 655 -10.73 18.16 37.52
N TRP A 656 -9.40 18.21 37.64
CA TRP A 656 -8.53 18.78 36.60
C TRP A 656 -7.69 17.71 35.94
N SER A 657 -7.59 17.76 34.63
CA SER A 657 -6.61 17.05 33.82
C SER A 657 -5.29 17.81 33.79
N HIS A 658 -4.17 17.09 33.62
CA HIS A 658 -2.87 17.71 33.30
C HIS A 658 -2.89 18.40 31.93
N ASP A 659 -3.56 17.80 30.95
CA ASP A 659 -3.63 18.29 29.56
C ASP A 659 -5.07 18.64 29.18
N THR A 660 -5.27 19.58 28.25
CA THR A 660 -6.61 19.86 27.70
C THR A 660 -7.19 18.63 27.00
N VAL A 661 -8.47 18.33 27.23
CA VAL A 661 -9.16 17.18 26.66
C VAL A 661 -9.45 17.44 25.17
N ARG A 662 -8.53 17.00 24.31
CA ARG A 662 -8.61 17.13 22.83
C ARG A 662 -9.00 15.84 22.12
N LYS A 663 -9.14 14.75 22.87
CA LYS A 663 -9.54 13.41 22.38
C LYS A 663 -10.54 12.80 23.37
N VAL A 664 -11.27 11.78 22.93
CA VAL A 664 -12.18 11.02 23.80
C VAL A 664 -11.40 10.47 24.98
N ARG A 665 -11.94 10.62 26.19
CA ARG A 665 -11.26 10.20 27.42
C ARG A 665 -12.20 9.47 28.35
N ARG A 666 -11.73 8.36 28.93
CA ARG A 666 -12.44 7.62 29.97
C ARG A 666 -11.83 7.90 31.34
N VAL A 667 -12.65 8.28 32.30
CA VAL A 667 -12.24 8.52 33.70
C VAL A 667 -13.19 7.82 34.64
N GLU A 668 -12.67 7.43 35.79
CA GLU A 668 -13.46 6.77 36.83
C GLU A 668 -13.42 7.64 38.07
N VAL A 669 -14.61 8.03 38.52
CA VAL A 669 -14.82 9.02 39.58
C VAL A 669 -15.80 8.44 40.59
N THR A 670 -15.61 8.81 41.86
CA THR A 670 -16.57 8.55 42.91
C THR A 670 -17.10 9.88 43.45
N SER A 671 -18.42 10.00 43.57
CA SER A 671 -19.10 11.20 44.03
C SER A 671 -19.98 10.93 45.23
N ARG A 672 -20.14 11.95 46.09
CA ARG A 672 -20.96 11.91 47.30
C ARG A 672 -21.99 13.04 47.24
N PRO A 673 -23.28 12.74 47.02
CA PRO A 673 -24.32 13.76 46.86
C PRO A 673 -24.53 14.64 48.09
N GLN A 674 -24.32 14.10 49.30
CA GLN A 674 -24.42 14.83 50.56
C GLN A 674 -23.07 14.82 51.27
N MET A 675 -22.38 15.96 51.21
CA MET A 675 -21.15 16.18 51.95
C MET A 675 -21.44 16.70 53.36
N GLY A 676 -20.52 16.41 54.30
CA GLY A 676 -20.55 17.03 55.62
C GLY A 676 -20.25 18.53 55.57
N VAL A 677 -20.45 19.22 56.68
CA VAL A 677 -20.23 20.68 56.78
C VAL A 677 -18.74 21.00 56.61
N GLU A 678 -18.41 21.70 55.53
CA GLU A 678 -17.07 22.27 55.29
C GLU A 678 -17.00 23.70 55.83
N SER A 679 -15.98 24.01 56.64
CA SER A 679 -15.72 25.36 57.14
C SER A 679 -15.25 26.27 56.00
N LEU A 680 -15.85 27.45 55.88
CA LEU A 680 -15.42 28.46 54.91
C LEU A 680 -14.21 29.23 55.46
N SER A 681 -13.09 29.23 54.74
CA SER A 681 -11.92 30.01 55.17
C SER A 681 -12.22 31.52 55.06
N PRO A 682 -11.57 32.39 55.85
CA PRO A 682 -11.79 33.85 55.77
C PRO A 682 -11.58 34.40 54.36
N PHE A 683 -10.55 33.92 53.64
CA PHE A 683 -10.27 34.31 52.26
C PHE A 683 -11.35 33.85 51.28
N GLN A 684 -11.86 32.62 51.43
CA GLN A 684 -12.98 32.14 50.62
C GLN A 684 -14.26 32.93 50.91
N ARG A 685 -14.47 33.32 52.17
CA ARG A 685 -15.63 34.13 52.57
C ARG A 685 -15.58 35.51 51.94
N GLU A 686 -14.43 36.17 51.97
CA GLU A 686 -14.22 37.47 51.32
C GLU A 686 -14.50 37.38 49.81
N ALA A 687 -13.90 36.40 49.11
CA ALA A 687 -14.13 36.20 47.68
C ALA A 687 -15.58 35.80 47.33
N ALA A 688 -16.27 35.07 48.21
CA ALA A 688 -17.66 34.69 48.03
C ALA A 688 -18.65 35.82 48.35
N LEU A 689 -18.20 36.92 48.96
CA LEU A 689 -18.98 38.12 49.25
C LEU A 689 -18.59 39.30 48.35
N ASP A 690 -17.54 39.16 47.54
CA ASP A 690 -17.07 40.22 46.63
C ASP A 690 -18.05 40.47 45.47
N PHE A 691 -18.34 41.74 45.19
CA PHE A 691 -19.24 42.15 44.10
C PHE A 691 -18.85 43.53 43.54
N PRO A 692 -19.28 43.89 42.32
CA PRO A 692 -18.88 45.15 41.68
C PRO A 692 -19.31 46.40 42.45
N ALA A 693 -18.36 47.32 42.66
CA ALA A 693 -18.60 48.57 43.37
C ALA A 693 -19.55 49.54 42.63
N ASP A 694 -19.73 49.38 41.32
CA ASP A 694 -20.58 50.17 40.42
C ASP A 694 -21.99 49.58 40.22
N LEU A 695 -22.38 48.59 41.03
CA LEU A 695 -23.72 47.99 40.97
C LEU A 695 -24.85 49.03 41.18
N ALA A 696 -25.89 48.96 40.34
CA ALA A 696 -27.04 49.87 40.39
C ALA A 696 -27.68 49.94 41.79
N PRO A 697 -28.06 51.15 42.28
CA PRO A 697 -28.67 51.33 43.60
C PRO A 697 -29.94 50.50 43.80
N SER A 698 -30.76 50.38 42.75
CA SER A 698 -32.01 49.61 42.75
C SER A 698 -31.81 48.14 43.15
N LEU A 699 -30.67 47.55 42.76
CA LEU A 699 -30.33 46.16 43.09
C LEU A 699 -29.83 46.01 44.54
N ARG A 700 -29.12 47.03 45.05
CA ARG A 700 -28.70 47.07 46.47
C ARG A 700 -29.89 47.21 47.40
N ASP A 701 -30.84 48.08 47.05
CA ASP A 701 -32.07 48.26 47.81
C ASP A 701 -32.90 46.96 47.82
N LEU A 702 -33.02 46.28 46.68
CA LEU A 702 -33.71 45.00 46.58
C LEU A 702 -33.06 43.92 47.47
N ALA A 703 -31.74 43.75 47.39
CA ALA A 703 -31.02 42.80 48.23
C ALA A 703 -31.07 43.18 49.72
N GLY A 704 -31.01 44.48 50.02
CA GLY A 704 -31.17 45.04 51.36
C GLY A 704 -32.54 44.73 51.97
N GLN A 705 -33.62 44.82 51.18
CA GLN A 705 -34.96 44.43 51.62
C GLN A 705 -35.03 42.93 51.99
N TRP A 706 -34.42 42.05 51.18
CA TRP A 706 -34.35 40.63 51.51
C TRP A 706 -33.58 40.37 52.81
N ARG A 707 -32.48 41.08 53.04
CA ARG A 707 -31.68 40.96 54.25
C ARG A 707 -32.39 41.50 55.49
N GLN A 708 -33.06 42.64 55.40
CA GLN A 708 -33.78 43.24 56.53
C GLN A 708 -34.99 42.40 56.96
N GLY A 709 -35.63 41.70 56.02
CA GLY A 709 -36.77 40.82 56.29
C GLY A 709 -36.41 39.41 56.78
N ALA A 710 -35.12 39.10 56.98
CA ALA A 710 -34.63 37.76 57.27
C ALA A 710 -33.68 37.75 58.49
N THR A 711 -33.80 36.71 59.32
CA THR A 711 -32.89 36.49 60.46
C THR A 711 -31.74 35.55 60.11
N ARG A 712 -31.97 34.63 59.16
CA ARG A 712 -30.98 33.64 58.71
C ARG A 712 -30.74 33.73 57.21
N ASP A 713 -29.54 33.36 56.77
CA ASP A 713 -29.17 33.34 55.35
C ASP A 713 -30.11 32.43 54.51
N THR A 714 -30.63 31.36 55.10
CA THR A 714 -31.66 30.51 54.45
C THR A 714 -32.94 31.27 54.10
N GLU A 715 -33.34 32.22 54.94
CA GLU A 715 -34.54 33.04 54.72
C GLU A 715 -34.29 34.07 53.61
N VAL A 716 -33.07 34.62 53.52
CA VAL A 716 -32.64 35.50 52.41
C VAL A 716 -32.69 34.76 51.07
N VAL A 717 -32.13 33.55 51.02
CA VAL A 717 -32.15 32.68 49.83
C VAL A 717 -33.59 32.39 49.40
N GLN A 718 -34.46 32.06 50.36
CA GLN A 718 -35.86 31.78 50.08
C GLN A 718 -36.63 33.03 49.59
N ALA A 719 -36.33 34.21 50.15
CA ALA A 719 -36.89 35.48 49.70
C ALA A 719 -36.53 35.77 48.23
N GLY A 720 -35.25 35.57 47.86
CA GLY A 720 -34.80 35.73 46.47
C GLY A 720 -35.47 34.75 45.50
N LEU A 721 -35.60 33.48 45.88
CA LEU A 721 -36.29 32.48 45.05
C LEU A 721 -37.79 32.79 44.90
N ASN A 722 -38.45 33.22 45.98
CA ASN A 722 -39.85 33.63 45.95
C ASN A 722 -40.04 34.87 45.08
N TYR A 723 -39.10 35.82 45.12
CA TYR A 723 -39.12 37.01 44.26
C TYR A 723 -39.08 36.63 42.77
N LEU A 724 -38.14 35.76 42.36
CA LEU A 724 -38.09 35.28 40.98
C LEU A 724 -39.41 34.60 40.57
N ARG A 725 -40.01 33.80 41.46
CA ARG A 725 -41.29 33.13 41.22
C ARG A 725 -42.46 34.11 41.02
N SER A 726 -42.54 35.16 41.84
CA SER A 726 -43.73 36.03 41.89
C SER A 726 -43.71 37.18 40.88
N GLN A 727 -42.54 37.54 40.35
CA GLN A 727 -42.34 38.76 39.58
C GLN A 727 -42.49 38.61 38.06
N GLY A 728 -42.94 37.44 37.59
CA GLY A 728 -43.27 37.19 36.17
C GLY A 728 -42.07 36.93 35.27
N TYR A 729 -40.99 36.31 35.79
CA TYR A 729 -39.83 35.96 34.98
C TYR A 729 -40.12 34.82 33.99
N ARG A 730 -39.57 34.91 32.79
CA ARG A 730 -39.75 33.90 31.72
C ARG A 730 -38.45 33.24 31.30
N TYR A 731 -38.44 31.91 31.27
CA TYR A 731 -37.32 31.10 30.77
C TYR A 731 -37.43 30.87 29.25
N THR A 732 -36.38 31.16 28.49
CA THR A 732 -36.37 31.03 27.01
C THR A 732 -34.97 30.79 26.44
N LEU A 733 -34.89 30.17 25.25
CA LEU A 733 -33.67 30.07 24.44
C LEU A 733 -33.38 31.32 23.58
N GLU A 734 -34.24 32.31 23.63
CA GLU A 734 -34.07 33.57 22.89
C GLU A 734 -34.24 34.78 23.82
N PRO A 735 -33.37 34.94 24.84
CA PRO A 735 -33.47 36.04 25.78
C PRO A 735 -32.97 37.38 25.22
N GLY A 736 -32.45 37.42 23.98
CA GLY A 736 -31.76 38.59 23.41
C GLY A 736 -30.39 38.83 24.05
N VAL A 737 -29.76 39.96 23.72
CA VAL A 737 -28.43 40.32 24.22
C VAL A 737 -28.55 41.28 25.41
N TYR A 738 -27.71 41.09 26.43
CA TYR A 738 -27.54 42.01 27.56
C TYR A 738 -26.10 42.57 27.52
N LEU A 739 -25.94 43.89 27.57
CA LEU A 739 -24.64 44.56 27.36
C LEU A 739 -24.29 45.53 28.50
N GLY A 740 -23.01 45.55 28.87
CA GLY A 740 -22.43 46.55 29.79
C GLY A 740 -22.81 46.37 31.26
N GLY A 741 -22.39 47.32 32.11
CA GLY A 741 -22.60 47.27 33.57
C GLY A 741 -24.06 47.35 34.03
N VAL A 742 -24.97 47.81 33.17
CA VAL A 742 -26.42 47.90 33.44
C VAL A 742 -27.18 46.60 33.12
N ALA A 743 -26.52 45.61 32.52
CA ALA A 743 -27.10 44.36 32.07
C ALA A 743 -27.87 43.62 33.18
N LEU A 744 -27.33 43.59 34.39
CA LEU A 744 -27.97 42.96 35.54
C LEU A 744 -29.24 43.70 35.99
N GLU A 745 -29.21 45.02 36.03
CA GLU A 745 -30.37 45.84 36.39
C GLU A 745 -31.48 45.68 35.35
N GLU A 746 -31.12 45.72 34.07
CA GLU A 746 -32.06 45.51 32.97
C GLU A 746 -32.74 44.14 33.04
N PHE A 747 -31.98 43.08 33.30
CA PHE A 747 -32.53 41.73 33.48
C PHE A 747 -33.50 41.66 34.68
N MET A 748 -33.09 42.17 35.85
CA MET A 748 -33.85 42.04 37.10
C MET A 748 -35.11 42.92 37.16
N THR A 749 -35.05 44.14 36.62
CA THR A 749 -36.11 45.13 36.82
C THR A 749 -36.96 45.37 35.58
N LYS A 750 -36.40 45.21 34.38
CA LYS A 750 -37.06 45.59 33.12
C LYS A 750 -37.49 44.38 32.30
N ARG A 751 -36.54 43.61 31.77
CA ARG A 751 -36.80 42.58 30.74
C ARG A 751 -37.34 41.28 31.32
N LYS A 752 -36.82 40.83 32.48
CA LYS A 752 -37.27 39.61 33.19
C LYS A 752 -37.34 38.34 32.32
N ILE A 753 -36.54 38.26 31.27
CA ILE A 753 -36.51 37.15 30.31
C ILE A 753 -35.07 36.64 30.23
N GLY A 754 -34.85 35.35 30.46
CA GLY A 754 -33.49 34.81 30.53
C GLY A 754 -33.40 33.32 30.24
N PHE A 755 -32.17 32.84 30.19
CA PHE A 755 -31.79 31.41 30.21
C PHE A 755 -31.07 31.09 31.54
N CYS A 756 -30.71 29.83 31.80
CA CYS A 756 -30.16 29.39 33.10
C CYS A 756 -28.97 30.22 33.58
N GLU A 757 -28.08 30.63 32.66
CA GLU A 757 -26.94 31.51 32.94
C GLU A 757 -27.35 32.87 33.53
N HIS A 758 -28.44 33.47 33.06
CA HIS A 758 -28.91 34.77 33.51
C HIS A 758 -29.47 34.68 34.94
N PHE A 759 -30.27 33.63 35.19
CA PHE A 759 -30.86 33.39 36.50
C PHE A 759 -29.82 33.03 37.55
N ALA A 760 -28.86 32.15 37.22
CA ALA A 760 -27.78 31.78 38.11
C ALA A 760 -26.88 32.99 38.43
N ALA A 761 -26.48 33.76 37.40
CA ALA A 761 -25.66 34.96 37.57
C ALA A 761 -26.34 36.02 38.43
N ALA A 762 -27.58 36.37 38.10
CA ALA A 762 -28.30 37.41 38.82
C ALA A 762 -28.59 37.01 40.27
N PHE A 763 -28.99 35.76 40.50
CA PHE A 763 -29.27 35.26 41.84
C PHE A 763 -28.01 35.24 42.70
N ALA A 764 -26.90 34.69 42.19
CA ALA A 764 -25.64 34.67 42.91
C ALA A 764 -25.17 36.09 43.27
N THR A 765 -25.20 37.02 42.31
CA THR A 765 -24.80 38.42 42.57
C THR A 765 -25.64 39.05 43.67
N LEU A 766 -26.97 38.88 43.65
CA LEU A 766 -27.84 39.44 44.68
C LEU A 766 -27.71 38.77 46.04
N MET A 767 -27.36 37.47 46.09
CA MET A 767 -27.00 36.81 47.35
C MET A 767 -25.75 37.44 47.96
N ARG A 768 -24.72 37.73 47.16
CA ARG A 768 -23.51 38.43 47.65
C ARG A 768 -23.84 39.81 48.22
N VAL A 769 -24.66 40.57 47.51
CA VAL A 769 -25.10 41.91 47.94
C VAL A 769 -25.94 41.84 49.23
N ALA A 770 -26.73 40.79 49.41
CA ALA A 770 -27.51 40.54 50.63
C ALA A 770 -26.68 39.94 51.80
N GLY A 771 -25.36 39.80 51.62
CA GLY A 771 -24.44 39.28 52.64
C GLY A 771 -24.39 37.76 52.75
N VAL A 772 -24.93 37.02 51.77
CA VAL A 772 -24.88 35.55 51.71
C VAL A 772 -23.75 35.12 50.79
N PRO A 773 -22.70 34.42 51.30
CA PRO A 773 -21.58 34.00 50.46
C PRO A 773 -22.07 33.04 49.36
N SER A 774 -21.72 33.32 48.10
CA SER A 774 -22.19 32.53 46.96
C SER A 774 -21.16 32.39 45.84
N ARG A 775 -21.33 31.35 45.02
CA ARG A 775 -20.53 31.08 43.81
C ARG A 775 -21.38 30.38 42.76
N ILE A 776 -20.92 30.40 41.51
CA ILE A 776 -21.64 29.73 40.40
C ILE A 776 -20.94 28.43 40.04
N VAL A 777 -21.72 27.41 39.76
CA VAL A 777 -21.25 26.16 39.19
C VAL A 777 -21.82 26.02 37.80
N MET A 778 -20.95 25.71 36.83
CA MET A 778 -21.34 25.38 35.47
C MET A 778 -21.05 23.92 35.18
N GLY A 779 -21.91 23.33 34.36
CA GLY A 779 -21.79 21.96 33.94
C GLY A 779 -22.98 21.52 33.12
N TYR A 780 -23.54 20.36 33.44
CA TYR A 780 -24.69 19.79 32.74
C TYR A 780 -25.76 19.32 33.73
N LEU A 781 -27.02 19.27 33.28
CA LEU A 781 -28.14 18.79 34.09
C LEU A 781 -28.92 17.71 33.34
N GLY A 782 -29.04 16.54 33.96
CA GLY A 782 -29.89 15.45 33.50
C GLY A 782 -29.12 14.36 32.76
N GLY A 783 -29.45 14.16 31.49
CA GLY A 783 -28.93 13.07 30.66
C GLY A 783 -29.97 11.99 30.39
N GLU A 784 -30.00 11.54 29.13
CA GLU A 784 -30.93 10.53 28.66
C GLU A 784 -30.37 9.12 28.85
N MET A 785 -31.23 8.17 29.19
CA MET A 785 -30.82 6.78 29.26
C MET A 785 -30.55 6.26 27.85
N SER A 786 -29.40 5.62 27.63
CA SER A 786 -29.17 4.85 26.43
C SER A 786 -30.27 3.81 26.27
N ILE A 787 -30.62 3.50 25.02
CA ILE A 787 -31.73 2.59 24.72
C ILE A 787 -31.44 1.15 25.18
N THR A 788 -30.17 0.78 25.37
CA THR A 788 -29.78 -0.49 25.97
C THR A 788 -29.89 -0.51 27.49
N GLY A 789 -30.14 0.64 28.13
CA GLY A 789 -30.17 0.77 29.59
C GLY A 789 -28.81 0.59 30.26
N THR A 790 -27.70 0.72 29.51
CA THR A 790 -26.34 0.45 30.03
C THR A 790 -25.62 1.70 30.54
N HIS A 791 -25.85 2.84 29.89
CA HIS A 791 -25.22 4.12 30.23
C HIS A 791 -26.17 5.30 30.03
N LEU A 792 -25.85 6.45 30.63
CA LEU A 792 -26.46 7.74 30.34
C LEU A 792 -25.69 8.45 29.23
N ILE A 793 -26.39 9.18 28.37
CA ILE A 793 -25.84 10.09 27.37
C ILE A 793 -26.16 11.51 27.83
N VAL A 794 -25.14 12.33 28.01
CA VAL A 794 -25.27 13.75 28.32
C VAL A 794 -24.85 14.55 27.08
N ARG A 795 -25.71 15.47 26.65
CA ARG A 795 -25.53 16.26 25.42
C ARG A 795 -25.04 17.67 25.74
N GLN A 796 -24.52 18.37 24.72
CA GLN A 796 -24.17 19.79 24.85
C GLN A 796 -25.40 20.63 25.20
N SER A 797 -26.59 20.23 24.73
CA SER A 797 -27.88 20.83 25.05
C SER A 797 -28.27 20.74 26.53
N ASP A 798 -27.67 19.79 27.27
CA ASP A 798 -27.88 19.65 28.72
C ASP A 798 -27.06 20.66 29.53
N ALA A 799 -26.29 21.55 28.88
CA ALA A 799 -25.49 22.55 29.56
C ALA A 799 -26.36 23.39 30.50
N HIS A 800 -25.89 23.53 31.74
CA HIS A 800 -26.65 24.15 32.81
C HIS A 800 -25.75 24.91 33.78
N ALA A 801 -26.30 25.94 34.41
CA ALA A 801 -25.63 26.73 35.42
C ALA A 801 -26.52 26.85 36.67
N TRP A 802 -25.93 26.67 37.85
CA TRP A 802 -26.60 26.78 39.14
C TRP A 802 -25.72 27.51 40.16
N VAL A 803 -26.28 27.80 41.32
CA VAL A 803 -25.62 28.56 42.39
C VAL A 803 -25.31 27.65 43.56
N GLU A 804 -24.20 27.90 44.23
CA GLU A 804 -23.95 27.37 45.58
C GLU A 804 -23.89 28.55 46.54
N VAL A 805 -24.65 28.45 47.62
CA VAL A 805 -24.64 29.42 48.74
C VAL A 805 -24.06 28.74 49.97
N TRP A 806 -23.27 29.46 50.75
CA TRP A 806 -22.75 28.92 51.99
C TRP A 806 -23.69 29.24 53.14
N LEU A 807 -24.08 28.22 53.91
CA LEU A 807 -24.97 28.32 55.06
C LEU A 807 -24.26 27.75 56.30
N ASP A 808 -24.29 28.45 57.44
CA ASP A 808 -23.51 28.10 58.65
C ASP A 808 -23.64 26.62 59.08
N GLU A 809 -24.84 26.05 59.01
CA GLU A 809 -25.11 24.66 59.46
C GLU A 809 -25.00 23.60 58.35
N ARG A 810 -24.88 24.00 57.08
CA ARG A 810 -24.93 23.08 55.92
C ARG A 810 -23.72 23.18 54.98
N GLY A 811 -22.89 24.21 55.15
CA GLY A 811 -21.81 24.51 54.22
C GLY A 811 -22.33 24.92 52.85
N TRP A 812 -21.56 24.61 51.80
CA TRP A 812 -21.94 24.87 50.41
C TRP A 812 -23.19 24.08 50.03
N THR A 813 -24.29 24.79 49.82
CA THR A 813 -25.60 24.24 49.49
C THR A 813 -25.98 24.63 48.06
N ARG A 814 -26.29 23.63 47.23
CA ARG A 814 -26.77 23.82 45.86
C ARG A 814 -28.14 24.49 45.86
N VAL A 815 -28.27 25.59 45.13
CA VAL A 815 -29.50 26.33 44.87
C VAL A 815 -29.62 26.57 43.36
N ASP A 816 -30.71 26.11 42.77
CA ASP A 816 -30.99 26.31 41.34
C ASP A 816 -32.17 27.27 41.17
N PRO A 817 -31.93 28.54 40.80
CA PRO A 817 -33.01 29.50 40.54
C PRO A 817 -33.91 29.08 39.37
N THR A 818 -33.37 28.32 38.41
CA THR A 818 -34.13 27.83 37.24
C THR A 818 -35.16 26.81 37.65
N ALA A 819 -34.86 25.98 38.66
CA ALA A 819 -35.78 24.98 39.22
C ALA A 819 -37.12 25.57 39.67
N VAL A 820 -37.10 26.83 40.13
CA VAL A 820 -38.29 27.53 40.61
C VAL A 820 -39.16 28.07 39.47
N LEU A 821 -38.54 28.43 38.35
CA LEU A 821 -39.20 29.05 37.21
C LEU A 821 -39.66 28.03 36.16
N ALA A 822 -38.88 26.97 35.97
CA ALA A 822 -39.14 25.91 35.00
C ALA A 822 -38.98 24.52 35.66
N PRO A 823 -39.84 24.14 36.62
CA PRO A 823 -39.71 22.89 37.38
C PRO A 823 -39.77 21.64 36.48
N ALA A 824 -40.42 21.73 35.32
CA ALA A 824 -40.44 20.65 34.32
C ALA A 824 -39.04 20.33 33.77
N ARG A 825 -38.14 21.33 33.65
CA ARG A 825 -36.77 21.15 33.14
C ARG A 825 -35.90 20.24 34.01
N LEU A 826 -36.24 20.07 35.30
CA LEU A 826 -35.55 19.14 36.21
C LEU A 826 -35.97 17.69 36.00
N ASN A 827 -37.14 17.47 35.40
CA ASN A 827 -37.73 16.14 35.22
C ASN A 827 -37.56 15.63 33.79
N SER A 828 -37.43 16.52 32.79
CA SER A 828 -37.25 16.19 31.37
C SER A 828 -35.98 16.81 30.76
N ASP A 829 -35.51 16.22 29.67
CA ASP A 829 -34.45 16.78 28.81
C ASP A 829 -34.91 18.14 28.22
N LEU A 830 -33.98 19.08 28.00
CA LEU A 830 -34.24 20.41 27.44
C LEU A 830 -35.02 20.34 26.12
N GLN A 831 -34.67 19.40 25.24
CA GLN A 831 -35.36 19.23 23.96
C GLN A 831 -36.80 18.76 24.16
N GLY A 832 -37.03 17.84 25.11
CA GLY A 832 -38.36 17.35 25.46
C GLY A 832 -39.24 18.44 26.10
N TYR A 833 -38.64 19.30 26.93
CA TYR A 833 -39.32 20.47 27.49
C TYR A 833 -39.72 21.49 26.42
N LEU A 834 -38.87 21.76 25.43
CA LEU A 834 -39.11 22.77 24.39
C LEU A 834 -40.11 22.31 23.33
N LEU A 835 -40.13 21.02 23.01
CA LEU A 835 -40.99 20.48 21.95
C LEU A 835 -42.44 20.30 22.39
N GLY A 836 -42.72 20.20 23.70
CA GLY A 836 -44.08 20.26 24.26
C GLY A 836 -45.10 19.23 23.73
N ASP A 837 -44.66 18.26 22.91
CA ASP A 837 -45.56 17.45 22.08
C ASP A 837 -45.16 15.95 22.18
N GLU A 838 -45.30 15.40 23.37
CA GLU A 838 -45.01 13.98 23.66
C GLU A 838 -45.93 13.04 22.84
N GLU A 839 -47.19 13.42 22.59
CA GLU A 839 -48.18 12.55 21.92
C GLU A 839 -47.92 12.33 20.42
N ALA A 840 -47.39 13.32 19.71
CA ALA A 840 -47.08 13.20 18.28
C ALA A 840 -45.82 12.34 18.06
N LEU A 841 -44.83 12.49 18.94
CA LEU A 841 -43.60 11.68 18.98
C LEU A 841 -43.87 10.24 19.40
N GLU A 842 -44.81 10.01 20.32
CA GLU A 842 -45.22 8.65 20.74
C GLU A 842 -45.92 7.87 19.63
N ARG A 843 -46.81 8.52 18.86
CA ARG A 843 -47.46 7.89 17.69
C ARG A 843 -46.45 7.48 16.61
N GLN A 844 -45.41 8.29 16.39
CA GLN A 844 -44.35 7.96 15.44
C GLN A 844 -43.39 6.88 15.97
N ARG A 845 -43.08 6.90 17.28
CA ARG A 845 -42.27 5.89 17.99
C ARG A 845 -42.91 4.50 18.06
N ASN A 846 -44.24 4.41 18.09
CA ASN A 846 -44.97 3.14 18.18
C ASN A 846 -45.15 2.43 16.82
N SER A 847 -44.64 3.00 15.73
CA SER A 847 -44.61 2.32 14.43
C SER A 847 -43.54 1.23 14.40
N PHE A 848 -43.92 0.01 14.04
CA PHE A 848 -43.01 -1.13 13.86
C PHE A 848 -41.79 -0.80 12.98
N TRP A 849 -42.01 -0.08 11.86
CA TRP A 849 -40.93 0.31 10.94
C TRP A 849 -39.96 1.30 11.58
N TRP A 850 -40.47 2.21 12.41
CA TRP A 850 -39.64 3.16 13.14
C TRP A 850 -38.82 2.44 14.22
N GLN A 851 -39.43 1.53 14.97
CA GLN A 851 -38.73 0.71 15.98
C GLN A 851 -37.65 -0.18 15.36
N ALA A 852 -37.94 -0.84 14.23
CA ALA A 852 -36.97 -1.66 13.52
C ALA A 852 -35.80 -0.82 12.98
N MET A 853 -36.09 0.33 12.37
CA MET A 853 -35.05 1.22 11.85
C MET A 853 -34.22 1.85 12.99
N GLN A 854 -34.84 2.15 14.13
CA GLN A 854 -34.14 2.62 15.32
C GLN A 854 -33.26 1.53 15.92
N GLN A 855 -33.73 0.28 16.05
CA GLN A 855 -32.90 -0.85 16.50
C GLN A 855 -31.68 -1.06 15.61
N VAL A 856 -31.84 -0.99 14.28
CA VAL A 856 -30.72 -1.06 13.34
C VAL A 856 -29.77 0.11 13.54
N ARG A 857 -30.28 1.34 13.69
CA ARG A 857 -29.44 2.53 13.94
C ARG A 857 -28.63 2.39 15.23
N LEU A 858 -29.25 1.92 16.31
CA LEU A 858 -28.60 1.73 17.61
C LEU A 858 -27.57 0.61 17.59
N PHE A 859 -27.89 -0.51 16.93
CA PHE A 859 -26.93 -1.57 16.70
C PHE A 859 -25.72 -1.04 15.92
N MET A 860 -25.95 -0.26 14.87
CA MET A 860 -24.89 0.39 14.11
C MET A 860 -24.10 1.40 14.94
N ASP A 861 -24.73 2.16 15.83
CA ASP A 861 -24.06 3.09 16.75
C ASP A 861 -23.15 2.33 17.74
N GLN A 862 -23.62 1.20 18.29
CA GLN A 862 -22.79 0.33 19.14
C GLN A 862 -21.59 -0.23 18.37
N VAL A 863 -21.82 -0.75 17.16
CA VAL A 863 -20.76 -1.30 16.32
C VAL A 863 -19.74 -0.21 15.93
N ASN A 864 -20.20 1.00 15.64
CA ASN A 864 -19.33 2.16 15.39
C ASN A 864 -18.51 2.52 16.63
N TYR A 865 -19.11 2.48 17.82
CA TYR A 865 -18.42 2.74 19.08
C TYR A 865 -17.32 1.70 19.34
N GLU A 866 -17.63 0.41 19.19
CA GLU A 866 -16.65 -0.69 19.34
C GLU A 866 -15.50 -0.59 18.33
N TRP A 867 -15.82 -0.25 17.07
CA TRP A 867 -14.82 0.01 16.03
C TRP A 867 -13.91 1.19 16.41
N TYR A 868 -14.51 2.28 16.88
CA TYR A 868 -13.76 3.46 17.31
C TYR A 868 -12.80 3.10 18.43
N GLN A 869 -13.29 2.46 19.49
CA GLN A 869 -12.50 2.06 20.66
C GLN A 869 -11.37 1.06 20.30
N SER A 870 -11.66 0.09 19.44
CA SER A 870 -10.73 -1.01 19.17
C SER A 870 -9.67 -0.68 18.11
N VAL A 871 -10.02 0.10 17.08
CA VAL A 871 -9.15 0.31 15.92
C VAL A 871 -8.77 1.76 15.72
N ILE A 872 -9.72 2.69 15.83
CA ILE A 872 -9.43 4.11 15.58
C ILE A 872 -8.61 4.70 16.73
N SER A 873 -9.06 4.52 17.97
CA SER A 873 -8.38 4.99 19.19
C SER A 873 -7.34 4.01 19.71
N PHE A 874 -6.86 3.07 18.89
CA PHE A 874 -5.73 2.22 19.26
C PHE A 874 -4.44 3.05 19.21
N ASP A 875 -4.18 3.71 20.33
CA ASP A 875 -3.06 4.59 20.60
C ASP A 875 -2.04 3.93 21.55
N ASP A 876 -1.11 4.74 22.02
CA ASP A 876 0.01 4.35 22.88
C ASP A 876 -0.51 3.80 24.23
N GLU A 877 -1.56 4.41 24.81
CA GLU A 877 -2.19 3.97 26.05
C GLU A 877 -2.91 2.63 25.87
N SER A 878 -3.64 2.47 24.77
CA SER A 878 -4.30 1.21 24.40
C SER A 878 -3.30 0.08 24.14
N GLN A 879 -2.19 0.38 23.45
CA GLN A 879 -1.09 -0.56 23.21
C GLN A 879 -0.43 -0.99 24.51
N PHE A 880 -0.15 -0.05 25.42
CA PHE A 880 0.41 -0.36 26.74
C PHE A 880 -0.53 -1.22 27.58
N GLY A 881 -1.83 -0.87 27.61
CA GLY A 881 -2.87 -1.66 28.25
C GLY A 881 -2.94 -3.09 27.71
N TRP A 882 -2.85 -3.26 26.39
CA TRP A 882 -2.82 -4.59 25.77
C TRP A 882 -1.54 -5.37 26.08
N LEU A 883 -0.36 -4.75 26.00
CA LEU A 883 0.93 -5.37 26.32
C LEU A 883 1.04 -5.77 27.79
N SER A 884 0.48 -4.97 28.71
CA SER A 884 0.46 -5.27 30.14
C SER A 884 -0.35 -6.53 30.46
N ARG A 885 -1.48 -6.78 29.77
CA ARG A 885 -2.26 -8.01 29.90
C ARG A 885 -1.48 -9.27 29.49
N LEU A 886 -0.49 -9.11 28.60
CA LEU A 886 0.42 -10.18 28.17
C LEU A 886 1.70 -10.27 29.03
N GLY A 887 1.86 -9.43 30.04
CA GLY A 887 3.07 -9.39 30.89
C GLY A 887 4.28 -8.73 30.21
N LEU A 888 4.08 -7.96 29.14
CA LEU A 888 5.15 -7.35 28.32
C LEU A 888 5.32 -5.83 28.58
N SER A 889 4.78 -5.30 29.69
CA SER A 889 4.78 -3.85 29.99
C SER A 889 6.16 -3.22 30.20
N GLY A 890 7.19 -4.02 30.50
CA GLY A 890 8.57 -3.54 30.71
C GLY A 890 9.38 -3.30 29.42
N ILE A 891 8.83 -3.65 28.25
CA ILE A 891 9.56 -3.54 26.98
C ILE A 891 9.55 -2.08 26.51
N LYS A 892 10.74 -1.46 26.46
CA LYS A 892 10.91 -0.11 25.91
C LYS A 892 10.59 -0.09 24.41
N GLU A 893 10.09 1.05 23.92
CA GLU A 893 9.70 1.28 22.52
C GLU A 893 10.77 0.86 21.49
N GLY A 894 12.05 1.09 21.79
CA GLY A 894 13.16 0.68 20.92
C GLY A 894 13.23 -0.83 20.66
N TRP A 895 12.89 -1.65 21.67
CA TRP A 895 12.83 -3.11 21.51
C TRP A 895 11.62 -3.55 20.70
N LEU A 896 10.47 -2.87 20.87
CA LEU A 896 9.29 -3.10 20.04
C LEU A 896 9.57 -2.84 18.55
N LEU A 897 10.36 -1.80 18.24
CA LEU A 897 10.83 -1.54 16.87
C LEU A 897 11.69 -2.69 16.33
N LEU A 898 12.67 -3.16 17.12
CA LEU A 898 13.55 -4.27 16.72
C LEU A 898 12.78 -5.58 16.52
N ILE A 899 11.80 -5.89 17.39
CA ILE A 899 10.91 -7.05 17.23
C ILE A 899 10.09 -6.91 15.94
N SER A 900 9.55 -5.73 15.66
CA SER A 900 8.80 -5.45 14.43
C SER A 900 9.66 -5.67 13.18
N ILE A 901 10.91 -5.18 13.17
CA ILE A 901 11.87 -5.41 12.09
C ILE A 901 12.18 -6.91 11.96
N GLY A 902 12.46 -7.59 13.07
CA GLY A 902 12.72 -9.04 13.11
C GLY A 902 11.55 -9.85 12.56
N ALA A 903 10.32 -9.47 12.88
CA ALA A 903 9.12 -10.09 12.35
C ALA A 903 8.95 -9.92 10.84
N VAL A 904 9.19 -8.72 10.30
CA VAL A 904 9.20 -8.48 8.85
C VAL A 904 10.25 -9.35 8.16
N LEU A 905 11.46 -9.44 8.72
CA LEU A 905 12.53 -10.28 8.20
C LEU A 905 12.20 -11.79 8.26
N LEU A 906 11.56 -12.25 9.34
CA LEU A 906 11.09 -13.63 9.47
C LEU A 906 9.99 -13.95 8.46
N ALA A 907 8.99 -13.07 8.29
CA ALA A 907 7.94 -13.21 7.30
C ALA A 907 8.51 -13.28 5.87
N LEU A 908 9.48 -12.41 5.56
CA LEU A 908 10.26 -12.45 4.31
C LEU A 908 10.98 -13.79 4.12
N LEU A 909 11.65 -14.31 5.16
CA LEU A 909 12.34 -15.60 5.12
C LEU A 909 11.35 -16.74 4.85
N LEU A 910 10.29 -16.85 5.63
CA LEU A 910 9.28 -17.92 5.50
C LEU A 910 8.60 -17.88 4.12
N LEU A 911 8.23 -16.70 3.63
CA LEU A 911 7.62 -16.54 2.32
C LEU A 911 8.59 -16.89 1.19
N THR A 912 9.86 -16.46 1.29
CA THR A 912 10.86 -16.83 0.28
C THR A 912 11.15 -18.34 0.28
N LEU A 913 11.17 -19.01 1.43
CA LEU A 913 11.29 -20.46 1.52
C LEU A 913 10.07 -21.18 0.93
N TRP A 914 8.86 -20.66 1.20
CA TRP A 914 7.62 -21.19 0.65
C TRP A 914 7.56 -21.08 -0.89
N LEU A 915 7.98 -19.94 -1.44
CA LEU A 915 8.03 -19.70 -2.90
C LEU A 915 9.18 -20.43 -3.61
N ARG A 916 10.22 -20.85 -2.87
CA ARG A 916 11.33 -21.67 -3.41
C ARG A 916 10.98 -23.16 -3.54
N ARG A 917 9.80 -23.59 -3.11
CA ARG A 917 9.37 -24.99 -3.27
C ARG A 917 9.41 -25.37 -4.76
N PRO A 918 10.00 -26.53 -5.13
CA PRO A 918 10.06 -26.96 -6.51
C PRO A 918 8.66 -27.18 -7.08
N ALA A 919 8.50 -27.03 -8.39
CA ALA A 919 7.27 -27.39 -9.07
C ALA A 919 6.99 -28.87 -8.82
N ARG A 920 5.72 -29.22 -8.54
CA ARG A 920 5.31 -30.61 -8.66
C ARG A 920 5.44 -30.99 -10.14
N ASP A 921 6.12 -32.09 -10.43
CA ASP A 921 6.25 -32.58 -11.81
C ASP A 921 4.82 -32.73 -12.39
N PRO A 922 4.46 -32.00 -13.45
CA PRO A 922 3.10 -32.02 -14.00
C PRO A 922 2.72 -33.42 -14.49
N ASP A 923 3.73 -34.24 -14.75
CA ASP A 923 3.58 -35.58 -15.24
C ASP A 923 3.52 -36.62 -14.11
N ARG A 924 2.28 -36.91 -13.70
CA ARG A 924 2.01 -37.88 -12.63
C ARG A 924 2.59 -39.26 -12.93
N TRP A 925 2.56 -39.70 -14.19
CA TRP A 925 3.16 -40.97 -14.60
C TRP A 925 4.67 -40.97 -14.30
N ARG A 926 5.40 -39.93 -14.72
CA ARG A 926 6.85 -39.84 -14.48
C ARG A 926 7.19 -39.86 -12.99
N SER A 927 6.41 -39.16 -12.18
CA SER A 927 6.58 -39.17 -10.72
C SER A 927 6.31 -40.55 -10.10
N ALA A 928 5.23 -41.22 -10.53
CA ALA A 928 4.90 -42.57 -10.08
C ALA A 928 6.01 -43.58 -10.46
N TRP A 929 6.56 -43.46 -11.66
CA TRP A 929 7.71 -44.26 -12.11
C TRP A 929 8.97 -44.00 -11.29
N ALA A 930 9.29 -42.73 -11.01
CA ALA A 930 10.43 -42.38 -10.16
C ALA A 930 10.23 -42.86 -8.70
N HIS A 931 9.00 -42.98 -8.22
CA HIS A 931 8.70 -43.61 -6.93
C HIS A 931 8.93 -45.11 -6.97
N PHE A 932 8.48 -45.78 -8.04
CA PHE A 932 8.75 -47.20 -8.29
C PHE A 932 10.26 -47.50 -8.35
N CYS A 933 11.05 -46.76 -9.13
CA CYS A 933 12.50 -46.93 -9.20
C CYS A 933 13.17 -46.79 -7.81
N ARG A 934 12.82 -45.74 -7.05
CA ARG A 934 13.35 -45.55 -5.68
C ARG A 934 12.96 -46.67 -4.71
N ARG A 935 11.79 -47.29 -4.91
CA ARG A 935 11.34 -48.42 -4.09
C ARG A 935 12.14 -49.69 -4.42
N LEU A 936 12.39 -49.94 -5.71
CA LEU A 936 13.28 -51.03 -6.14
C LEU A 936 14.70 -50.84 -5.60
N GLU A 937 15.24 -49.62 -5.63
CA GLU A 937 16.53 -49.28 -5.01
C GLU A 937 16.56 -49.57 -3.50
N LYS A 938 15.49 -49.23 -2.78
CA LYS A 938 15.36 -49.56 -1.34
C LYS A 938 15.28 -51.06 -1.07
N LEU A 939 14.80 -51.86 -2.03
CA LEU A 939 14.77 -53.32 -1.97
C LEU A 939 16.12 -53.95 -2.39
N GLY A 940 17.18 -53.14 -2.53
CA GLY A 940 18.54 -53.59 -2.84
C GLY A 940 18.82 -53.79 -4.33
N LEU A 941 17.92 -53.39 -5.22
CA LEU A 941 18.12 -53.52 -6.67
C LEU A 941 18.92 -52.33 -7.24
N PRO A 942 19.69 -52.54 -8.33
CA PRO A 942 20.55 -51.50 -8.86
C PRO A 942 19.75 -50.30 -9.41
N ALA A 943 20.30 -49.11 -9.19
CA ALA A 943 19.71 -47.85 -9.63
C ALA A 943 19.58 -47.77 -11.17
N ARG A 944 18.63 -46.95 -11.64
CA ARG A 944 18.39 -46.72 -13.07
C ARG A 944 19.49 -45.82 -13.66
N ARG A 945 19.97 -46.15 -14.87
CA ARG A 945 20.92 -45.30 -15.62
C ARG A 945 20.21 -44.15 -16.35
N GLU A 946 20.88 -43.00 -16.54
CA GLU A 946 20.26 -41.80 -17.12
C GLU A 946 19.76 -41.98 -18.57
N ASN A 947 20.44 -42.84 -19.33
CA ASN A 947 20.16 -43.19 -20.72
C ASN A 947 19.34 -44.48 -20.89
N GLU A 948 18.84 -45.06 -19.80
CA GLU A 948 18.10 -46.32 -19.81
C GLU A 948 16.59 -46.10 -19.79
N GLY A 949 15.87 -46.75 -20.72
CA GLY A 949 14.41 -46.68 -20.82
C GLY A 949 13.69 -47.44 -19.69
N PRO A 950 12.40 -47.14 -19.43
CA PRO A 950 11.60 -47.80 -18.38
C PRO A 950 11.54 -49.33 -18.50
N LEU A 951 11.31 -49.84 -19.71
CA LEU A 951 11.25 -51.29 -20.00
C LEU A 951 12.63 -51.93 -19.92
N ALA A 952 13.67 -51.27 -20.44
CA ALA A 952 15.04 -51.76 -20.37
C ALA A 952 15.54 -51.84 -18.91
N TYR A 953 15.22 -50.84 -18.09
CA TYR A 953 15.50 -50.86 -16.65
C TYR A 953 14.82 -52.03 -15.96
N ALA A 954 13.52 -52.23 -16.24
CA ALA A 954 12.77 -53.34 -15.65
C ALA A 954 13.31 -54.70 -16.11
N GLN A 955 13.67 -54.88 -17.38
CA GLN A 955 14.28 -56.12 -17.87
C GLN A 955 15.62 -56.42 -17.19
N ARG A 956 16.45 -55.40 -16.97
CA ARG A 956 17.74 -55.57 -16.27
C ARG A 956 17.58 -55.90 -14.79
N VAL A 957 16.54 -55.39 -14.15
CA VAL A 957 16.32 -55.49 -12.69
C VAL A 957 15.36 -56.61 -12.31
N ALA A 958 14.48 -57.05 -13.23
CA ALA A 958 13.39 -57.97 -12.93
C ALA A 958 13.90 -59.36 -12.52
N GLY A 959 14.96 -59.91 -13.14
CA GLY A 959 15.31 -61.33 -12.92
C GLY A 959 14.05 -62.22 -13.07
N ASP A 960 13.78 -63.08 -12.07
CA ASP A 960 12.56 -63.92 -11.99
C ASP A 960 11.30 -63.19 -11.46
N ARG A 961 11.35 -61.88 -11.23
CA ARG A 961 10.25 -61.11 -10.64
C ARG A 961 9.34 -60.53 -11.73
N GLU A 962 8.41 -61.35 -12.23
CA GLU A 962 7.44 -60.95 -13.27
C GLU A 962 6.66 -59.67 -12.91
N ALA A 963 6.38 -59.45 -11.62
CA ALA A 963 5.67 -58.25 -11.14
C ALA A 963 6.38 -56.93 -11.49
N VAL A 964 7.73 -56.90 -11.52
CA VAL A 964 8.51 -55.70 -11.88
C VAL A 964 8.36 -55.38 -13.37
N LEU A 965 8.36 -56.42 -14.21
CA LEU A 965 8.20 -56.30 -15.64
C LEU A 965 6.76 -55.89 -16.02
N ALA A 966 5.76 -56.48 -15.36
CA ALA A 966 4.34 -56.16 -15.55
C ALA A 966 4.04 -54.69 -15.21
N LEU A 967 4.59 -54.17 -14.10
CA LEU A 967 4.45 -52.76 -13.74
C LEU A 967 5.13 -51.83 -14.76
N ALA A 968 6.30 -52.22 -15.28
CA ALA A 968 6.98 -51.44 -16.32
C ALA A 968 6.22 -51.40 -17.64
N GLN A 969 5.59 -52.50 -18.03
CA GLN A 969 4.69 -52.57 -19.18
C GLN A 969 3.43 -51.74 -18.95
N GLN A 970 2.86 -51.78 -17.74
CA GLN A 970 1.71 -50.96 -17.36
C GLN A 970 2.03 -49.46 -17.40
N TYR A 971 3.23 -49.07 -16.99
CA TYR A 971 3.73 -47.70 -17.14
C TYR A 971 3.90 -47.31 -18.61
N ALA A 972 4.51 -48.17 -19.43
CA ALA A 972 4.75 -47.91 -20.84
C ALA A 972 3.43 -47.79 -21.62
N SER A 973 2.47 -48.68 -21.39
CA SER A 973 1.16 -48.68 -22.05
C SER A 973 0.29 -47.51 -21.60
N GLY A 974 0.30 -47.15 -20.32
CA GLY A 974 -0.49 -46.04 -19.79
C GLY A 974 0.07 -44.65 -20.10
N ARG A 975 1.39 -44.53 -20.35
CA ARG A 975 2.05 -43.25 -20.68
C ARG A 975 2.25 -43.03 -22.17
N TYR A 976 2.64 -44.07 -22.91
CA TYR A 976 3.04 -43.97 -24.32
C TYR A 976 2.09 -44.73 -25.27
N GLY A 977 1.19 -45.57 -24.74
CA GLY A 977 0.16 -46.29 -25.51
C GLY A 977 -1.24 -45.67 -25.36
N GLN A 978 -2.24 -46.29 -25.98
CA GLN A 978 -3.66 -45.91 -25.87
C GLN A 978 -4.40 -46.65 -24.73
N GLY A 979 -3.68 -47.25 -23.78
CA GLY A 979 -4.30 -48.09 -22.75
C GLY A 979 -5.13 -47.29 -21.73
N GLU A 980 -6.27 -47.84 -21.30
CA GLU A 980 -7.18 -47.27 -20.28
C GLU A 980 -6.64 -47.28 -18.84
N VAL A 981 -5.38 -47.65 -18.63
CA VAL A 981 -4.83 -47.80 -17.28
C VAL A 981 -4.70 -46.44 -16.60
N SER A 982 -5.39 -46.26 -15.47
CA SER A 982 -5.26 -45.04 -14.68
C SER A 982 -3.95 -45.02 -13.87
N VAL A 983 -3.31 -43.84 -13.75
CA VAL A 983 -2.11 -43.63 -12.91
C VAL A 983 -2.32 -44.11 -11.46
N ARG A 984 -3.55 -43.96 -10.94
CA ARG A 984 -3.89 -44.37 -9.56
C ARG A 984 -3.83 -45.88 -9.39
N THR A 985 -4.21 -46.64 -10.43
CA THR A 985 -4.13 -48.10 -10.44
C THR A 985 -2.68 -48.56 -10.39
N PHE A 986 -1.81 -47.92 -11.18
CA PHE A 986 -0.36 -48.17 -11.15
C PHE A 986 0.26 -47.80 -9.79
N GLU A 987 -0.07 -46.64 -9.22
CA GLU A 987 0.42 -46.25 -7.88
C GLU A 987 -0.01 -47.22 -6.77
N ARG A 988 -1.21 -47.81 -6.88
CA ARG A 988 -1.69 -48.84 -5.94
C ARG A 988 -0.88 -50.13 -6.09
N ALA A 989 -0.70 -50.62 -7.31
CA ALA A 989 0.07 -51.83 -7.59
C ALA A 989 1.56 -51.68 -7.15
N VAL A 990 2.15 -50.50 -7.32
CA VAL A 990 3.50 -50.18 -6.80
C VAL A 990 3.54 -50.21 -5.26
N ARG A 991 2.43 -49.91 -4.55
CA ARG A 991 2.37 -50.01 -3.08
C ARG A 991 2.24 -51.44 -2.57
N GLU A 992 1.57 -52.28 -3.34
CA GLU A 992 1.34 -53.70 -3.03
C GLU A 992 2.56 -54.57 -3.32
N LEU A 993 3.52 -54.07 -4.10
CA LEU A 993 4.82 -54.70 -4.33
C LEU A 993 5.59 -54.85 -3.00
N ARG A 994 5.71 -56.08 -2.51
CA ARG A 994 6.49 -56.45 -1.31
C ARG A 994 7.93 -56.82 -1.68
#